data_AF-A0A937WJA6-F1
#
_entry.id   AF-A0A937WJA6-F1
#
_cell.length_a   1.000
_cell.length_b   1.000
_cell.length_c   1.000
_cell.angle_alpha   90.00
_cell.angle_beta   90.00
_cell.angle_gamma   90.00
#
_symmetry.space_group_name_H-M   'P 1'
#
loop_
_entity.id
_entity.type
_entity.pdbx_description
1 polymer ?
#
loop_
_entity_poly.entity_id
_entity_poly.type
_entity_poly.pdbx_seq_one_letter_code
_entity_poly.pdbx_strand_id
1 'polypeptide(L)'
;MHHIDYTKVLTVILIVLTLVAMMSYANLSPGQILISDEQEVALGKYIAQQFESKAKILDNPTLTAYIDDVGQKLAEVCDRKDIKYHFKIVDEDIFNAFALPGGLVYIYRGLLQRIDNEAELSAVLGHEIAHIAARHCIMRVQAEYGYEMLKELLNGLIFQTRENENLQQVSDFAFAVTLQGFGRINEFIADSLGTRYAYRAKYNPKGMEIFLNKVQTSEVSKTSEVYVILLASHPPTDDRIKKMQMEIKMLYPHDALQLEFYEKRYKENISALFQKRIAILPFINRASEQLSPFVRGISEMLSSRLSEAKQLVIIESEQVERALKDIKPSLLEDQLDEMDVRITSVGKRLRADFLISGRLIEAGGHRIDVQIFETKSGEMVSECSADSAEGIDSINQLATALLNTLVKVGATQSKQIITPKKKIAVLYFKNLASREYDAFVGSMPTMLEASLKKSEGVNLIERAEIQKRLQGFELEPGGVLDQNRAVQLGTSLGADILLLGNFMMSDGICQLNAVLIDAKTGKILDKQGVESNEANLMMLPGKLGEKLITSSALAEDVRLERERTSDIISTGLLEVEFRLTRAPMTERAVHYHVCKLFVDGKFIKISSPVKKLDEWITLFSEPLQVGEHDIDILHGYVTQEGDWKDKFHKQPRKFHVTIASSETTHIKYEYKVDLFSDSYKYYIVQE
;
A
#
# COMPACT_ATOMS: atom_id res chain seq x y z
N MET A 1 66.70 33.77 -59.70
CA MET A 1 66.44 32.74 -58.68
C MET A 1 66.05 33.44 -57.39
N HIS A 2 64.75 33.55 -57.08
CA HIS A 2 64.33 34.03 -55.78
C HIS A 2 64.59 32.91 -54.76
N HIS A 3 65.53 33.14 -53.84
CA HIS A 3 65.74 32.25 -52.70
C HIS A 3 64.46 32.24 -51.86
N ILE A 4 63.75 31.12 -51.88
CA ILE A 4 62.64 30.89 -50.96
C ILE A 4 63.29 30.74 -49.58
N ASP A 5 62.93 31.65 -48.68
CA ASP A 5 63.35 31.59 -47.29
C ASP A 5 62.57 30.48 -46.59
N TYR A 6 63.16 29.29 -46.59
CA TYR A 6 62.55 28.08 -46.01
C TYR A 6 62.21 28.25 -44.53
N THR A 7 62.85 29.18 -43.81
CA THR A 7 62.49 29.47 -42.42
C THR A 7 61.11 30.11 -42.32
N LYS A 8 60.79 31.06 -43.19
CA LYS A 8 59.46 31.70 -43.24
C LYS A 8 58.37 30.73 -43.67
N VAL A 9 58.67 29.84 -44.62
CA VAL A 9 57.73 28.79 -45.04
C VAL A 9 57.44 27.83 -43.88
N LEU A 10 58.48 27.43 -43.14
CA LEU A 10 58.32 26.56 -41.97
C LEU A 10 57.53 27.24 -40.85
N THR A 11 57.78 28.53 -40.58
CA THR A 11 57.02 29.30 -39.58
C THR A 11 55.54 29.40 -39.96
N VAL A 12 55.23 29.67 -41.23
CA VAL A 12 53.84 29.74 -41.71
C VAL A 12 53.15 28.37 -41.59
N ILE A 13 53.83 27.28 -41.95
CA ILE A 13 53.29 25.92 -41.78
C ILE A 13 53.02 25.63 -40.30
N LEU A 14 53.94 26.00 -39.41
CA LEU A 14 53.77 25.77 -37.97
C LEU A 14 52.60 26.58 -37.40
N ILE A 15 52.43 27.83 -37.83
CA ILE A 15 51.29 28.70 -37.46
C ILE A 15 49.98 28.12 -37.98
N VAL A 16 49.94 27.63 -39.22
CA VAL A 16 48.75 26.99 -39.79
C VAL A 16 48.42 25.70 -39.04
N LEU A 17 49.40 24.87 -38.70
CA LEU A 17 49.19 23.64 -37.92
C LEU A 17 48.70 23.94 -36.50
N THR A 18 49.22 24.99 -35.85
CA THR A 18 48.73 25.41 -34.52
C THR A 18 47.34 26.02 -34.58
N LEU A 19 47.01 26.78 -35.62
CA LEU A 19 45.64 27.29 -35.85
C LEU A 19 44.65 26.17 -36.14
N VAL A 20 45.04 25.17 -36.94
CA VAL A 20 44.23 23.96 -37.19
C VAL A 20 44.06 23.14 -35.91
N ALA A 21 45.11 22.99 -35.10
CA ALA A 21 45.02 22.31 -33.81
C ALA A 21 44.11 23.07 -32.82
N MET A 22 44.20 24.41 -32.76
CA MET A 22 43.31 25.26 -31.96
C MET A 22 41.86 25.21 -32.45
N MET A 23 41.60 25.20 -33.76
CA MET A 23 40.25 25.05 -34.31
C MET A 23 39.67 23.65 -34.04
N SER A 24 40.50 22.60 -34.10
CA SER A 24 40.10 21.24 -33.70
C SER A 24 39.81 21.14 -32.20
N TYR A 25 40.60 21.81 -31.36
CA TYR A 25 40.33 21.94 -29.92
C TYR A 25 39.08 22.78 -29.62
N ALA A 26 38.82 23.82 -30.42
CA ALA A 26 37.64 24.69 -30.28
C ALA A 26 36.35 24.01 -30.77
N ASN A 27 36.45 23.05 -31.70
CA ASN A 27 35.33 22.20 -32.13
C ASN A 27 34.95 21.12 -31.09
N LEU A 28 35.85 20.81 -30.15
CA LEU A 28 35.54 20.01 -28.95
C LEU A 28 34.99 20.94 -27.85
N SER A 29 33.79 21.48 -28.07
CA SER A 29 33.07 22.17 -27.00
C SER A 29 32.81 21.19 -25.84
N PRO A 30 33.08 21.56 -24.58
CA PRO A 30 32.62 20.79 -23.42
C PRO A 30 31.10 20.58 -23.54
N GLY A 31 30.65 19.33 -23.69
CA GLY A 31 29.25 18.98 -23.82
C GLY A 31 28.77 18.52 -25.21
N GLN A 32 29.63 18.41 -26.22
CA GLN A 32 29.26 17.70 -27.46
C GLN A 32 29.09 16.21 -27.19
N ILE A 33 27.90 15.69 -27.44
CA ILE A 33 27.63 14.25 -27.33
C ILE A 33 27.97 13.63 -28.66
N LEU A 34 29.00 12.78 -28.66
CA LEU A 34 29.64 12.28 -29.88
C LEU A 34 29.19 10.87 -30.26
N ILE A 35 28.11 10.37 -29.63
CA ILE A 35 27.53 9.05 -29.91
C ILE A 35 26.17 9.20 -30.62
N SER A 36 25.89 8.30 -31.56
CA SER A 36 24.62 8.26 -32.30
C SER A 36 23.45 7.78 -31.43
N ASP A 37 22.22 8.05 -31.87
CA ASP A 37 21.02 7.55 -31.17
C ASP A 37 20.96 6.03 -31.17
N GLU A 38 21.40 5.38 -32.26
CA GLU A 38 21.49 3.92 -32.36
C GLU A 38 22.49 3.35 -31.34
N GLN A 39 23.65 4.00 -31.19
CA GLN A 39 24.64 3.65 -30.16
C GLN A 39 24.07 3.80 -28.75
N GLU A 40 23.37 4.89 -28.48
CA GLU A 40 22.74 5.13 -27.19
C GLU A 40 21.67 4.09 -26.86
N VAL A 41 20.82 3.73 -27.83
CA VAL A 41 19.78 2.70 -27.67
C VAL A 41 20.39 1.32 -27.46
N ALA A 42 21.45 0.96 -28.20
CA ALA A 42 22.16 -0.30 -28.01
C ALA A 42 22.76 -0.40 -26.60
N LEU A 43 23.36 0.69 -26.12
CA LEU A 43 23.90 0.79 -24.77
C LEU A 43 22.81 0.62 -23.71
N GLY A 44 21.71 1.34 -23.84
CA GLY A 44 20.56 1.25 -22.94
C GLY A 44 20.03 -0.16 -22.79
N LYS A 45 19.86 -0.87 -23.92
CA LYS A 45 19.42 -2.28 -23.93
C LYS A 45 20.40 -3.21 -23.24
N TYR A 46 21.71 -3.01 -23.44
CA TYR A 46 22.72 -3.81 -22.76
C TYR A 46 22.66 -3.61 -21.23
N ILE A 47 22.61 -2.35 -20.77
CA ILE A 47 22.52 -2.02 -19.34
C ILE A 47 21.23 -2.60 -18.75
N ALA A 48 20.09 -2.44 -19.45
CA ALA A 48 18.81 -3.01 -19.04
C ALA A 48 18.88 -4.53 -18.88
N GLN A 49 19.52 -5.24 -19.81
CA GLN A 49 19.70 -6.69 -19.70
C GLN A 49 20.52 -7.07 -18.46
N GLN A 50 21.60 -6.34 -18.16
CA GLN A 50 22.39 -6.58 -16.95
C GLN A 50 21.60 -6.28 -15.68
N PHE A 51 20.85 -5.16 -15.66
CA PHE A 51 20.01 -4.79 -14.53
C PHE A 51 18.90 -5.82 -14.30
N GLU A 52 18.11 -6.16 -15.32
CA GLU A 52 16.99 -7.10 -15.25
C GLU A 52 17.41 -8.55 -14.96
N SER A 53 18.68 -8.90 -15.19
CA SER A 53 19.21 -10.20 -14.75
C SER A 53 19.33 -10.32 -13.22
N LYS A 54 19.37 -9.19 -12.51
CA LYS A 54 19.53 -9.12 -11.06
C LYS A 54 18.28 -8.57 -10.36
N ALA A 55 17.59 -7.64 -11.00
CA ALA A 55 16.41 -6.98 -10.49
C ALA A 55 15.14 -7.78 -10.82
N LYS A 56 14.17 -7.74 -9.92
CA LYS A 56 12.89 -8.43 -10.11
C LYS A 56 11.86 -7.47 -10.68
N ILE A 57 11.50 -7.64 -11.95
CA ILE A 57 10.44 -6.85 -12.57
C ILE A 57 9.07 -7.31 -12.05
N LEU A 58 8.21 -6.35 -11.73
CA LEU A 58 6.86 -6.59 -11.23
C LEU A 58 5.99 -7.14 -12.37
N ASP A 59 5.44 -8.33 -12.15
CA ASP A 59 4.50 -8.97 -13.06
C ASP A 59 3.07 -8.55 -12.73
N ASN A 60 2.67 -7.37 -13.23
CA ASN A 60 1.33 -6.84 -13.10
C ASN A 60 0.94 -6.12 -14.41
N PRO A 61 0.27 -6.80 -15.36
CA PRO A 61 -0.06 -6.24 -16.66
C PRO A 61 -0.91 -4.96 -16.58
N THR A 62 -1.88 -4.92 -15.66
CA THR A 62 -2.78 -3.78 -15.47
C THR A 62 -2.02 -2.54 -15.02
N LEU A 63 -1.20 -2.68 -13.97
CA LEU A 63 -0.42 -1.57 -13.45
C LEU A 63 0.66 -1.13 -14.45
N THR A 64 1.33 -2.08 -15.11
CA THR A 64 2.33 -1.77 -16.14
C THR A 64 1.70 -1.00 -17.30
N ALA A 65 0.51 -1.39 -17.78
CA ALA A 65 -0.20 -0.66 -18.82
C ALA A 65 -0.61 0.76 -18.39
N TYR A 66 -0.99 0.94 -17.11
CA TYR A 66 -1.30 2.25 -16.56
C TYR A 66 -0.07 3.16 -16.49
N ILE A 67 1.06 2.65 -15.98
CA ILE A 67 2.32 3.42 -15.94
C ILE A 67 2.81 3.74 -17.36
N ASP A 68 2.69 2.79 -18.30
CA ASP A 68 3.01 3.03 -19.71
C ASP A 68 2.09 4.12 -20.31
N ASP A 69 0.77 4.10 -20.09
CA ASP A 69 -0.14 5.17 -20.55
C ASP A 69 0.29 6.56 -20.09
N VAL A 70 0.61 6.73 -18.80
CA VAL A 70 1.09 8.01 -18.26
C VAL A 70 2.44 8.38 -18.87
N GLY A 71 3.37 7.43 -18.94
CA GLY A 71 4.70 7.63 -19.49
C GLY A 71 4.70 8.00 -20.98
N GLN A 72 3.90 7.32 -21.80
CA GLN A 72 3.80 7.58 -23.24
C GLN A 72 3.19 8.96 -23.50
N LYS A 73 2.17 9.40 -22.74
CA LYS A 73 1.63 10.77 -22.83
C LYS A 73 2.70 11.84 -22.62
N LEU A 74 3.64 11.60 -21.71
CA LEU A 74 4.77 12.50 -21.47
C LEU A 74 5.80 12.43 -22.60
N ALA A 75 6.11 11.22 -23.09
CA ALA A 75 7.03 11.01 -24.21
C ALA A 75 6.54 11.67 -25.51
N GLU A 76 5.23 11.68 -25.77
CA GLU A 76 4.63 12.34 -26.95
C GLU A 76 4.87 13.85 -26.98
N VAL A 77 5.01 14.50 -25.82
CA VAL A 77 5.16 15.96 -25.67
C VAL A 77 6.57 16.39 -25.27
N CYS A 78 7.46 15.42 -25.04
CA CYS A 78 8.85 15.69 -24.68
C CYS A 78 9.64 16.20 -25.89
N ASP A 79 10.84 16.74 -25.63
CA ASP A 79 11.66 17.34 -26.68
C ASP A 79 12.42 16.28 -27.51
N ARG A 80 12.55 15.03 -27.03
CA ARG A 80 13.29 13.95 -27.71
C ARG A 80 12.35 12.82 -28.18
N LYS A 81 11.94 12.87 -29.44
CA LYS A 81 10.92 11.97 -30.03
C LYS A 81 11.49 10.92 -31.00
N ASP A 82 12.79 10.98 -31.23
CA ASP A 82 13.59 10.11 -32.11
C ASP A 82 13.83 8.70 -31.55
N ILE A 83 13.47 8.46 -30.27
CA ILE A 83 13.63 7.18 -29.58
C ILE A 83 12.28 6.66 -29.06
N LYS A 84 12.22 5.36 -28.77
CA LYS A 84 11.06 4.73 -28.13
C LYS A 84 11.25 4.68 -26.62
N TYR A 85 10.23 5.08 -25.89
CA TYR A 85 10.23 5.02 -24.44
C TYR A 85 9.57 3.73 -23.95
N HIS A 86 10.14 3.15 -22.89
CA HIS A 86 9.68 1.93 -22.26
C HIS A 86 9.67 2.11 -20.75
N PHE A 87 8.52 1.82 -20.12
CA PHE A 87 8.34 1.98 -18.68
C PHE A 87 8.22 0.61 -18.02
N LYS A 88 9.01 0.38 -16.97
CA LYS A 88 9.01 -0.89 -16.23
C LYS A 88 8.95 -0.63 -14.73
N ILE A 89 8.30 -1.55 -14.02
CA ILE A 89 8.15 -1.47 -12.57
C ILE A 89 9.07 -2.48 -11.90
N VAL A 90 9.90 -2.01 -10.97
CA VAL A 90 10.79 -2.87 -10.17
C VAL A 90 10.06 -3.27 -8.89
N ASP A 91 9.94 -4.57 -8.63
CA ASP A 91 9.25 -5.13 -7.46
C ASP A 91 10.12 -5.10 -6.20
N GLU A 92 10.51 -3.88 -5.81
CA GLU A 92 11.26 -3.60 -4.58
C GLU A 92 10.62 -2.42 -3.85
N ASP A 93 10.66 -2.48 -2.52
CA ASP A 93 10.15 -1.44 -1.63
C ASP A 93 11.19 -0.30 -1.47
N ILE A 94 11.55 0.30 -2.59
CA ILE A 94 12.50 1.42 -2.67
C ILE A 94 11.74 2.66 -3.15
N PHE A 95 11.97 3.80 -2.50
CA PHE A 95 11.46 5.09 -2.95
C PHE A 95 12.40 5.64 -4.02
N ASN A 96 12.35 5.11 -5.24
CA ASN A 96 13.22 5.57 -6.34
C ASN A 96 12.58 5.39 -7.72
N ALA A 97 13.15 6.08 -8.71
CA ALA A 97 12.98 5.85 -10.14
C ALA A 97 14.32 6.18 -10.84
N PHE A 98 14.56 5.64 -12.03
CA PHE A 98 15.72 6.03 -12.83
C PHE A 98 15.49 5.78 -14.31
N ALA A 99 16.20 6.56 -15.13
CA ALA A 99 16.29 6.36 -16.57
C ALA A 99 17.64 5.78 -17.01
N LEU A 100 17.59 4.87 -17.98
CA LEU A 100 18.73 4.44 -18.76
C LEU A 100 18.77 5.15 -20.11
N PRO A 101 19.96 5.24 -20.75
CA PRO A 101 20.07 5.74 -22.12
C PRO A 101 19.10 5.02 -23.08
N GLY A 102 18.64 5.71 -24.13
CA GLY A 102 17.84 5.07 -25.17
C GLY A 102 16.38 4.79 -24.82
N GLY A 103 15.82 5.43 -23.78
CA GLY A 103 14.36 5.49 -23.57
C GLY A 103 13.80 4.56 -22.49
N LEU A 104 14.64 3.85 -21.74
CA LEU A 104 14.19 2.92 -20.71
C LEU A 104 14.05 3.63 -19.36
N VAL A 105 12.85 3.61 -18.78
CA VAL A 105 12.53 4.23 -17.48
C VAL A 105 12.05 3.16 -16.52
N TYR A 106 12.65 3.10 -15.34
CA TYR A 106 12.30 2.18 -14.27
C TYR A 106 11.74 2.95 -13.08
N ILE A 107 10.62 2.49 -12.56
CA ILE A 107 9.99 3.03 -11.36
C ILE A 107 9.86 1.92 -10.32
N TYR A 108 10.21 2.20 -9.07
CA TYR A 108 10.13 1.19 -8.01
C TYR A 108 8.71 1.13 -7.44
N ARG A 109 8.26 -0.09 -7.10
CA ARG A 109 6.98 -0.32 -6.41
C ARG A 109 6.88 0.53 -5.13
N GLY A 110 7.98 0.66 -4.39
CA GLY A 110 8.02 1.49 -3.19
C GLY A 110 7.75 2.98 -3.45
N LEU A 111 8.15 3.53 -4.60
CA LEU A 111 7.83 4.91 -4.97
C LEU A 111 6.33 5.06 -5.24
N LEU A 112 5.76 4.14 -6.03
CA LEU A 112 4.32 4.14 -6.34
C LEU A 112 3.44 4.05 -5.09
N GLN A 113 3.89 3.34 -4.05
CA GLN A 113 3.15 3.23 -2.79
C GLN A 113 3.19 4.51 -1.93
N ARG A 114 4.06 5.49 -2.22
CA ARG A 114 4.32 6.66 -1.36
C ARG A 114 3.96 8.02 -1.99
N ILE A 115 3.68 8.07 -3.28
CA ILE A 115 3.09 9.25 -3.94
C ILE A 115 1.56 9.14 -3.90
N ASP A 116 0.84 10.28 -3.92
CA ASP A 116 -0.61 10.26 -3.62
C ASP A 116 -1.51 10.35 -4.85
N ASN A 117 -0.96 10.79 -5.99
CA ASN A 117 -1.75 11.12 -7.17
C ASN A 117 -0.95 11.04 -8.48
N GLU A 118 -1.66 11.06 -9.61
CA GLU A 118 -1.06 10.91 -10.95
C GLU A 118 -0.24 12.13 -11.36
N ALA A 119 -0.54 13.34 -10.85
CA ALA A 119 0.28 14.51 -11.14
C ALA A 119 1.70 14.37 -10.55
N GLU A 120 1.84 13.83 -9.34
CA GLU A 120 3.15 13.45 -8.79
C GLU A 120 3.82 12.35 -9.62
N LEU A 121 3.09 11.31 -10.03
CA LEU A 121 3.61 10.27 -10.92
C LEU A 121 4.15 10.87 -12.23
N SER A 122 3.38 11.78 -12.83
CA SER A 122 3.75 12.46 -14.07
C SER A 122 5.00 13.32 -13.90
N ALA A 123 5.20 13.92 -12.72
CA ALA A 123 6.38 14.69 -12.41
C ALA A 123 7.62 13.79 -12.31
N VAL A 124 7.51 12.64 -11.64
CA VAL A 124 8.60 11.65 -11.54
C VAL A 124 8.97 11.11 -12.92
N LEU A 125 8.00 10.61 -13.68
CA LEU A 125 8.27 10.09 -15.03
C LEU A 125 8.77 11.19 -15.98
N GLY A 126 8.23 12.41 -15.86
CA GLY A 126 8.66 13.57 -16.63
C GLY A 126 10.11 13.95 -16.33
N HIS A 127 10.53 13.88 -15.07
CA HIS A 127 11.91 14.09 -14.64
C HIS A 127 12.86 13.08 -15.28
N GLU A 128 12.54 11.79 -15.22
CA GLU A 128 13.34 10.72 -15.84
C GLU A 128 13.41 10.86 -17.36
N ILE A 129 12.29 11.18 -18.02
CA ILE A 129 12.25 11.47 -19.46
C ILE A 129 13.12 12.70 -19.79
N ALA A 130 13.16 13.71 -18.91
CA ALA A 130 14.00 14.88 -19.10
C ALA A 130 15.49 14.56 -19.02
N HIS A 131 15.92 13.63 -18.15
CA HIS A 131 17.31 13.13 -18.16
C HIS A 131 17.69 12.47 -19.49
N ILE A 132 16.76 11.71 -20.08
CA ILE A 132 16.96 11.08 -21.40
C ILE A 132 16.97 12.13 -22.52
N ALA A 133 16.03 13.07 -22.48
CA ALA A 133 15.89 14.12 -23.49
C ALA A 133 17.10 15.05 -23.51
N ALA A 134 17.61 15.42 -22.34
CA ALA A 134 18.84 16.21 -22.18
C ALA A 134 20.12 15.36 -22.25
N ARG A 135 20.01 14.05 -22.48
CA ARG A 135 21.13 13.10 -22.61
C ARG A 135 22.10 13.13 -21.42
N HIS A 136 21.61 13.44 -20.22
CA HIS A 136 22.43 13.62 -19.02
C HIS A 136 23.27 12.37 -18.68
N CYS A 137 22.72 11.16 -18.89
CA CYS A 137 23.45 9.90 -18.66
C CYS A 137 24.69 9.80 -19.54
N ILE A 138 24.56 10.13 -20.83
CA ILE A 138 25.65 10.07 -21.79
C ILE A 138 26.68 11.18 -21.55
N MET A 139 26.23 12.41 -21.29
CA MET A 139 27.13 13.51 -20.97
C MET A 139 28.00 13.19 -19.75
N ARG A 140 27.41 12.62 -18.71
CA ARG A 140 28.11 12.21 -17.49
C ARG A 140 29.13 11.11 -17.77
N VAL A 141 28.70 10.05 -18.45
CA VAL A 141 29.56 8.95 -18.84
C VAL A 141 30.76 9.45 -19.66
N GLN A 142 30.50 10.28 -20.66
CA GLN A 142 31.55 10.82 -21.52
C GLN A 142 32.53 11.71 -20.74
N ALA A 143 32.06 12.39 -19.68
CA ALA A 143 32.90 13.18 -18.79
C ALA A 143 33.77 12.31 -17.86
N GLU A 144 33.25 11.20 -17.35
CA GLU A 144 33.98 10.30 -16.43
C GLU A 144 35.01 9.44 -17.17
N TYR A 145 34.62 8.87 -18.31
CA TYR A 145 35.36 7.82 -19.00
C TYR A 145 36.07 8.29 -20.27
N GLY A 146 35.77 9.52 -20.73
CA GLY A 146 36.27 10.04 -21.99
C GLY A 146 35.55 9.46 -23.20
N TYR A 147 35.57 10.22 -24.30
CA TYR A 147 34.88 9.84 -25.53
C TYR A 147 35.46 8.58 -26.18
N GLU A 148 36.79 8.44 -26.25
CA GLU A 148 37.41 7.30 -26.95
C GLU A 148 37.09 5.95 -26.30
N MET A 149 37.09 5.89 -24.95
CA MET A 149 36.73 4.67 -24.25
C MET A 149 35.23 4.34 -24.40
N LEU A 150 34.37 5.35 -24.33
CA LEU A 150 32.93 5.18 -24.58
C LEU A 150 32.67 4.66 -26.00
N LYS A 151 33.38 5.19 -27.00
CA LYS A 151 33.27 4.78 -28.40
C LYS A 151 33.73 3.34 -28.60
N GLU A 152 34.84 2.92 -27.98
CA GLU A 152 35.33 1.54 -28.01
C GLU A 152 34.31 0.57 -27.40
N LEU A 153 33.76 0.93 -26.23
CA LEU A 153 32.70 0.17 -25.56
C LEU A 153 31.47 -0.04 -26.46
N LEU A 154 31.01 1.04 -27.09
CA LEU A 154 29.84 1.05 -27.97
C LEU A 154 30.06 0.26 -29.25
N ASN A 155 31.25 0.37 -29.85
CA ASN A 155 31.60 -0.43 -31.02
C ASN A 155 31.63 -1.93 -30.69
N GLY A 156 32.13 -2.31 -29.52
CA GLY A 156 32.07 -3.70 -29.05
C GLY A 156 30.64 -4.23 -28.93
N LEU A 157 29.71 -3.40 -28.44
CA LEU A 157 28.28 -3.76 -28.31
C LEU A 157 27.57 -3.90 -29.66
N ILE A 158 27.88 -3.03 -30.63
CA ILE A 158 27.21 -3.01 -31.94
C ILE A 158 27.78 -4.06 -32.88
N PHE A 159 29.10 -4.22 -32.92
CA PHE A 159 29.77 -5.09 -33.88
C PHE A 159 30.02 -6.51 -33.34
N GLN A 160 29.64 -6.81 -32.08
CA GLN A 160 29.82 -8.12 -31.42
C GLN A 160 31.22 -8.72 -31.64
N THR A 161 32.27 -7.88 -31.55
CA THR A 161 33.65 -8.33 -31.74
C THR A 161 34.01 -9.32 -30.63
N ARG A 162 34.35 -10.54 -31.03
CA ARG A 162 34.35 -11.81 -30.25
C ARG A 162 35.37 -11.95 -29.11
N GLU A 163 35.98 -10.89 -28.60
CA GLU A 163 36.97 -11.00 -27.53
C GLU A 163 36.38 -10.49 -26.20
N ASN A 164 36.09 -11.45 -25.31
CA ASN A 164 35.43 -11.33 -24.01
C ASN A 164 36.22 -10.51 -22.95
N GLU A 165 37.24 -9.74 -23.32
CA GLU A 165 38.08 -9.01 -22.34
C GLU A 165 37.39 -7.74 -21.80
N ASN A 166 36.42 -7.17 -22.52
CA ASN A 166 35.76 -5.93 -22.11
C ASN A 166 34.43 -6.12 -21.35
N LEU A 167 33.92 -7.36 -21.20
CA LEU A 167 32.62 -7.62 -20.55
C LEU A 167 32.55 -7.14 -19.10
N GLN A 168 33.64 -7.29 -18.35
CA GLN A 168 33.72 -6.81 -16.97
C GLN A 168 33.64 -5.27 -16.92
N GLN A 169 34.36 -4.59 -17.81
CA GLN A 169 34.33 -3.12 -17.91
C GLN A 169 32.94 -2.62 -18.33
N VAL A 170 32.24 -3.33 -19.23
CA VAL A 170 30.87 -2.97 -19.62
C VAL A 170 29.88 -3.22 -18.47
N SER A 171 30.11 -4.25 -17.65
CA SER A 171 29.31 -4.51 -16.45
C SER A 171 29.52 -3.45 -15.38
N ASP A 172 30.77 -3.07 -15.10
CA ASP A 172 31.11 -2.03 -14.13
C ASP A 172 30.55 -0.67 -14.60
N PHE A 173 30.62 -0.41 -15.90
CA PHE A 173 30.00 0.72 -16.55
C PHE A 173 28.47 0.74 -16.38
N ALA A 174 27.80 -0.38 -16.64
CA ALA A 174 26.34 -0.50 -16.49
C ALA A 174 25.89 -0.21 -15.04
N PHE A 175 26.68 -0.63 -14.06
CA PHE A 175 26.42 -0.39 -12.65
C PHE A 175 26.71 1.06 -12.22
N ALA A 176 27.72 1.71 -12.81
CA ALA A 176 28.03 3.11 -12.54
C ALA A 176 26.92 4.05 -13.04
N VAL A 177 26.30 3.75 -14.18
CA VAL A 177 25.20 4.54 -14.75
C VAL A 177 23.93 4.49 -13.91
N THR A 178 23.65 3.39 -13.21
CA THR A 178 22.41 3.22 -12.43
C THR A 178 22.45 3.83 -11.03
N LEU A 179 23.64 3.95 -10.42
CA LEU A 179 23.76 4.29 -9.00
C LEU A 179 24.24 5.71 -8.69
N GLN A 180 24.82 6.40 -9.67
CA GLN A 180 25.43 7.69 -9.38
C GLN A 180 24.49 8.85 -9.76
N GLY A 181 24.46 9.90 -8.93
CA GLY A 181 23.59 11.05 -9.14
C GLY A 181 24.13 12.19 -9.96
N PHE A 182 23.23 12.96 -10.57
CA PHE A 182 23.61 13.99 -11.52
C PHE A 182 24.04 15.29 -10.81
N GLY A 183 24.78 16.13 -11.54
CA GLY A 183 25.15 17.45 -11.04
C GLY A 183 23.93 18.34 -10.81
N ARG A 184 24.00 19.26 -9.83
CA ARG A 184 22.89 20.18 -9.46
C ARG A 184 22.23 20.88 -10.64
N ILE A 185 23.00 21.29 -11.65
CA ILE A 185 22.47 21.95 -12.85
C ILE A 185 21.57 21.01 -13.66
N ASN A 186 21.99 19.75 -13.82
CA ASN A 186 21.24 18.73 -14.56
C ASN A 186 19.92 18.42 -13.85
N GLU A 187 19.92 18.34 -12.52
CA GLU A 187 18.69 18.17 -11.72
C GLU A 187 17.71 19.32 -11.95
N PHE A 188 18.18 20.58 -11.93
CA PHE A 188 17.30 21.72 -12.20
C PHE A 188 16.75 21.71 -13.64
N ILE A 189 17.55 21.29 -14.61
CA ILE A 189 17.11 21.16 -16.00
C ILE A 189 16.04 20.06 -16.08
N ALA A 190 16.26 18.92 -15.45
CA ALA A 190 15.32 17.80 -15.43
C ALA A 190 14.01 18.17 -14.72
N ASP A 191 14.07 18.87 -13.59
CA ASP A 191 12.90 19.41 -12.88
C ASP A 191 12.06 20.33 -13.78
N SER A 192 12.71 21.30 -14.44
CA SER A 192 12.04 22.27 -15.31
C SER A 192 11.41 21.60 -16.54
N LEU A 193 12.19 20.77 -17.24
CA LEU A 193 11.73 20.03 -18.42
C LEU A 193 10.63 19.03 -18.05
N GLY A 194 10.79 18.27 -16.97
CA GLY A 194 9.80 17.31 -16.51
C GLY A 194 8.47 17.96 -16.14
N THR A 195 8.52 19.10 -15.43
CA THR A 195 7.31 19.90 -15.12
C THR A 195 6.66 20.43 -16.40
N ARG A 196 7.46 20.85 -17.38
CA ARG A 196 6.96 21.32 -18.68
C ARG A 196 6.29 20.19 -19.46
N TYR A 197 6.84 18.98 -19.43
CA TYR A 197 6.25 17.81 -20.10
C TYR A 197 4.95 17.40 -19.42
N ALA A 198 4.91 17.35 -18.08
CA ALA A 198 3.69 17.11 -17.33
C ALA A 198 2.59 18.12 -17.69
N TYR A 199 2.92 19.42 -17.71
CA TYR A 199 1.97 20.46 -18.12
C TYR A 199 1.48 20.32 -19.56
N ARG A 200 2.38 20.05 -20.52
CA ARG A 200 2.01 19.81 -21.93
C ARG A 200 1.09 18.60 -22.08
N ALA A 201 1.30 17.56 -21.26
CA ALA A 201 0.47 16.36 -21.17
C ALA A 201 -0.82 16.56 -20.34
N LYS A 202 -1.12 17.80 -19.93
CA LYS A 202 -2.33 18.19 -19.17
C LYS A 202 -2.37 17.70 -17.72
N TYR A 203 -1.20 17.48 -17.11
CA TYR A 203 -1.05 17.28 -15.67
C TYR A 203 -0.78 18.58 -14.92
N ASN A 204 -1.16 18.62 -13.64
CA ASN A 204 -0.92 19.78 -12.79
C ASN A 204 0.58 19.96 -12.53
N PRO A 205 1.19 21.12 -12.87
CA PRO A 205 2.63 21.34 -12.69
C PRO A 205 3.05 21.38 -11.20
N LYS A 206 2.12 21.55 -10.25
CA LYS A 206 2.41 21.41 -8.82
C LYS A 206 2.83 20.00 -8.40
N GLY A 207 2.59 18.98 -9.23
CA GLY A 207 3.02 17.61 -8.94
C GLY A 207 4.51 17.50 -8.61
N MET A 208 5.36 18.26 -9.32
CA MET A 208 6.81 18.29 -9.07
C MET A 208 7.16 18.93 -7.72
N GLU A 209 6.54 20.05 -7.37
CA GLU A 209 6.74 20.69 -6.07
C GLU A 209 6.35 19.74 -4.93
N ILE A 210 5.19 19.10 -5.03
CA ILE A 210 4.70 18.16 -4.01
C ILE A 210 5.66 16.97 -3.89
N PHE A 211 6.07 16.40 -5.02
CA PHE A 211 7.03 15.30 -5.03
C PHE A 211 8.35 15.69 -4.37
N LEU A 212 8.97 16.82 -4.74
CA LEU A 212 10.23 17.28 -4.14
C LEU A 212 10.11 17.52 -2.64
N ASN A 213 8.99 18.09 -2.17
CA ASN A 213 8.71 18.22 -0.75
C ASN A 213 8.65 16.85 -0.06
N LYS A 214 8.02 15.85 -0.67
CA LYS A 214 7.99 14.49 -0.11
C LYS A 214 9.37 13.85 -0.03
N VAL A 215 10.20 14.01 -1.06
CA VAL A 215 11.59 13.55 -1.03
C VAL A 215 12.32 14.21 0.15
N GLN A 216 12.11 15.51 0.39
CA GLN A 216 12.71 16.22 1.53
C GLN A 216 12.20 15.75 2.90
N THR A 217 10.90 15.54 3.05
CA THR A 217 10.26 15.19 4.34
C THR A 217 10.28 13.69 4.63
N SER A 218 10.63 12.85 3.66
CA SER A 218 10.64 11.41 3.85
C SER A 218 11.68 11.02 4.91
N GLU A 219 11.24 10.82 6.16
CA GLU A 219 12.06 10.25 7.25
C GLU A 219 12.30 8.74 7.04
N VAL A 220 12.44 8.28 5.79
CA VAL A 220 12.82 6.91 5.51
C VAL A 220 14.25 6.77 6.01
N SER A 221 14.39 6.19 7.21
CA SER A 221 15.61 5.81 7.90
C SER A 221 16.90 6.22 7.16
N LYS A 222 17.56 7.28 7.66
CA LYS A 222 18.91 7.72 7.26
C LYS A 222 19.98 6.63 7.34
N THR A 223 19.60 5.39 7.71
CA THR A 223 20.46 4.21 7.85
C THR A 223 20.05 3.02 6.94
N SER A 224 19.03 3.14 6.08
CA SER A 224 18.69 2.08 5.11
C SER A 224 19.41 2.30 3.78
N GLU A 225 20.06 1.26 3.22
CA GLU A 225 20.68 1.28 1.87
C GLU A 225 19.70 1.79 0.79
N VAL A 226 18.41 1.60 1.03
CA VAL A 226 17.25 2.04 0.25
C VAL A 226 17.09 3.56 0.15
N TYR A 227 17.42 4.31 1.20
CA TYR A 227 17.34 5.78 1.23
C TYR A 227 18.57 6.44 0.62
N VAL A 228 19.72 5.75 0.69
CA VAL A 228 21.00 6.21 0.13
C VAL A 228 20.94 6.26 -1.40
N ILE A 229 20.23 5.36 -2.08
CA ILE A 229 20.23 5.29 -3.55
C ILE A 229 19.47 6.46 -4.20
N LEU A 230 18.32 6.89 -3.66
CA LEU A 230 17.61 8.10 -4.15
C LEU A 230 18.40 9.38 -3.85
N LEU A 231 18.95 9.52 -2.63
CA LEU A 231 19.78 10.67 -2.26
C LEU A 231 21.12 10.72 -3.00
N ALA A 232 21.67 9.55 -3.34
CA ALA A 232 22.89 9.43 -4.13
C ALA A 232 22.65 9.68 -5.61
N SER A 233 21.43 9.43 -6.13
CA SER A 233 21.06 9.67 -7.53
C SER A 233 20.49 11.08 -7.80
N HIS A 234 19.63 11.58 -6.91
CA HIS A 234 18.93 12.86 -7.08
C HIS A 234 18.84 13.61 -5.74
N PRO A 235 19.91 14.24 -5.25
CA PRO A 235 19.88 14.92 -3.96
C PRO A 235 18.80 16.03 -3.95
N PRO A 236 17.74 15.93 -3.10
CA PRO A 236 16.79 17.00 -2.87
C PRO A 236 17.52 18.11 -2.12
N THR A 237 17.36 19.33 -2.58
CA THR A 237 17.89 20.50 -1.89
C THR A 237 16.77 21.50 -1.72
N ASP A 238 16.78 22.24 -0.62
CA ASP A 238 15.91 23.41 -0.43
C ASP A 238 15.91 24.34 -1.67
N ASP A 239 17.05 24.38 -2.37
CA ASP A 239 17.25 25.16 -3.59
C ASP A 239 16.39 24.67 -4.76
N ARG A 240 16.22 23.35 -4.95
CA ARG A 240 15.33 22.76 -5.98
C ARG A 240 13.87 23.11 -5.73
N ILE A 241 13.42 22.96 -4.49
CA ILE A 241 12.04 23.29 -4.10
C ILE A 241 11.77 24.78 -4.32
N LYS A 242 12.64 25.66 -3.82
CA LYS A 242 12.50 27.11 -4.00
C LYS A 242 12.50 27.50 -5.48
N LYS A 243 13.40 26.92 -6.28
CA LYS A 243 13.48 27.21 -7.72
C LYS A 243 12.22 26.73 -8.44
N MET A 244 11.75 25.53 -8.13
CA MET A 244 10.52 24.97 -8.71
C MET A 244 9.29 25.84 -8.35
N GLN A 245 9.16 26.27 -7.09
CA GLN A 245 8.12 27.20 -6.67
C GLN A 245 8.14 28.52 -7.44
N MET A 246 9.34 29.08 -7.64
CA MET A 246 9.52 30.29 -8.44
C MET A 246 9.14 30.07 -9.91
N GLU A 247 9.57 28.95 -10.50
CA GLU A 247 9.29 28.59 -11.88
C GLU A 247 7.80 28.38 -12.12
N ILE A 248 7.12 27.62 -11.25
CA ILE A 248 5.67 27.39 -11.29
C ILE A 248 4.93 28.73 -11.30
N LYS A 249 5.33 29.65 -10.42
CA LYS A 249 4.70 30.97 -10.31
C LYS A 249 4.94 31.87 -11.53
N MET A 250 6.10 31.78 -12.17
CA MET A 250 6.48 32.67 -13.26
C MET A 250 6.09 32.16 -14.66
N LEU A 251 6.15 30.85 -14.89
CA LEU A 251 6.05 30.27 -16.23
C LEU A 251 4.69 29.63 -16.54
N TYR A 252 3.92 29.25 -15.52
CA TYR A 252 2.67 28.53 -15.71
C TYR A 252 1.47 29.42 -15.35
N PRO A 253 0.43 29.48 -16.21
CA PRO A 253 -0.72 30.32 -15.97
C PRO A 253 -1.57 29.80 -14.80
N HIS A 254 -2.40 30.67 -14.21
CA HIS A 254 -3.17 30.33 -13.02
C HIS A 254 -4.16 29.16 -13.22
N ASP A 255 -4.70 29.00 -14.42
CA ASP A 255 -5.58 27.89 -14.81
C ASP A 255 -4.83 26.55 -14.89
N ALA A 256 -3.55 26.54 -15.25
CA ALA A 256 -2.70 25.35 -15.19
C ALA A 256 -2.62 24.77 -13.76
N LEU A 257 -2.66 25.64 -12.74
CA LEU A 257 -2.62 25.22 -11.33
C LEU A 257 -3.96 24.63 -10.84
N GLN A 258 -5.02 24.74 -11.65
CA GLN A 258 -6.34 24.15 -11.40
C GLN A 258 -6.54 22.80 -12.12
N LEU A 259 -5.55 22.34 -12.90
CA LEU A 259 -5.58 21.01 -13.50
C LEU A 259 -5.73 19.93 -12.42
N GLU A 260 -6.43 18.85 -12.76
CA GLU A 260 -6.68 17.77 -11.81
C GLU A 260 -5.38 17.08 -11.40
N PHE A 261 -5.31 16.63 -10.15
CA PHE A 261 -4.24 15.76 -9.66
C PHE A 261 -4.46 14.29 -10.05
N TYR A 262 -5.67 13.93 -10.49
CA TYR A 262 -6.12 12.57 -10.80
C TYR A 262 -5.91 11.57 -9.65
N GLU A 263 -6.17 12.01 -8.42
CA GLU A 263 -6.01 11.20 -7.20
C GLU A 263 -6.83 9.89 -7.25
N LYS A 264 -8.09 9.98 -7.71
CA LYS A 264 -8.98 8.82 -7.80
C LYS A 264 -8.44 7.77 -8.79
N ARG A 265 -8.14 8.20 -10.03
CA ARG A 265 -7.59 7.34 -11.08
C ARG A 265 -6.29 6.68 -10.62
N TYR A 266 -5.42 7.46 -9.97
CA TYR A 266 -4.18 6.96 -9.42
C TYR A 266 -4.43 5.83 -8.39
N LYS A 267 -5.22 6.10 -7.35
CA LYS A 267 -5.51 5.14 -6.28
C LYS A 267 -6.18 3.87 -6.78
N GLU A 268 -7.09 3.97 -7.75
CA GLU A 268 -7.73 2.81 -8.35
C GLU A 268 -6.71 1.88 -9.03
N ASN A 269 -5.79 2.44 -9.81
CA ASN A 269 -4.78 1.66 -10.55
C ASN A 269 -3.67 1.10 -9.66
N ILE A 270 -3.30 1.79 -8.58
CA ILE A 270 -2.27 1.31 -7.64
C ILE A 270 -2.83 0.47 -6.48
N SER A 271 -4.15 0.32 -6.37
CA SER A 271 -4.81 -0.41 -5.26
C SER A 271 -4.27 -1.83 -5.08
N ALA A 272 -3.95 -2.52 -6.18
CA ALA A 272 -3.34 -3.86 -6.18
C ALA A 272 -1.96 -3.90 -5.48
N LEU A 273 -1.23 -2.78 -5.41
CA LEU A 273 0.05 -2.70 -4.70
C LEU A 273 -0.11 -2.68 -3.18
N PHE A 274 -1.30 -2.37 -2.66
CA PHE A 274 -1.57 -2.35 -1.22
C PHE A 274 -2.22 -3.62 -0.70
N GLN A 275 -2.60 -4.53 -1.60
CA GLN A 275 -3.17 -5.81 -1.20
C GLN A 275 -2.07 -6.70 -0.60
N LYS A 276 -2.35 -7.29 0.56
CA LYS A 276 -1.41 -8.17 1.24
C LYS A 276 -1.48 -9.56 0.63
N ARG A 277 -0.34 -10.09 0.19
CA ARG A 277 -0.22 -11.45 -0.32
C ARG A 277 -0.13 -12.43 0.83
N ILE A 278 -1.00 -13.42 0.86
CA ILE A 278 -1.06 -14.41 1.93
C ILE A 278 -0.86 -15.79 1.34
N ALA A 279 0.05 -16.55 1.93
CA ALA A 279 0.17 -17.98 1.68
C ALA A 279 -0.39 -18.75 2.88
N ILE A 280 -1.32 -19.68 2.61
CA ILE A 280 -1.85 -20.61 3.60
C ILE A 280 -1.13 -21.94 3.40
N LEU A 281 -0.38 -22.38 4.40
CA LEU A 281 0.33 -23.65 4.37
C LEU A 281 -0.65 -24.81 4.61
N PRO A 282 -0.33 -26.01 4.11
CA PRO A 282 -1.08 -27.22 4.48
C PRO A 282 -1.13 -27.38 6.00
N PHE A 283 -2.32 -27.67 6.52
CA PHE A 283 -2.51 -27.86 7.96
C PHE A 283 -1.94 -29.19 8.43
N ILE A 284 -1.35 -29.20 9.62
CA ILE A 284 -0.79 -30.39 10.27
C ILE A 284 -1.91 -31.15 10.98
N ASN A 285 -2.05 -32.44 10.72
CA ASN A 285 -2.97 -33.28 11.49
C ASN A 285 -2.26 -33.86 12.72
N ARG A 286 -2.63 -33.41 13.93
CA ARG A 286 -2.24 -34.04 15.20
C ARG A 286 -3.42 -34.65 15.96
N ALA A 287 -4.51 -34.92 15.25
CA ALA A 287 -5.67 -35.66 15.75
C ALA A 287 -5.72 -37.05 15.08
N SER A 288 -6.82 -37.78 15.26
CA SER A 288 -7.07 -39.04 14.56
C SER A 288 -6.81 -38.98 13.04
N GLU A 289 -6.20 -40.03 12.47
CA GLU A 289 -5.98 -40.17 11.02
C GLU A 289 -7.27 -40.09 10.19
N GLN A 290 -8.42 -40.41 10.80
CA GLN A 290 -9.72 -40.32 10.15
C GLN A 290 -10.10 -38.88 9.77
N LEU A 291 -9.47 -37.88 10.41
CA LEU A 291 -9.69 -36.45 10.15
C LEU A 291 -8.77 -35.88 9.08
N SER A 292 -7.83 -36.67 8.54
CA SER A 292 -6.90 -36.20 7.50
C SER A 292 -7.60 -35.59 6.28
N PRO A 293 -8.73 -36.12 5.76
CA PRO A 293 -9.47 -35.47 4.67
C PRO A 293 -10.01 -34.08 5.05
N PHE A 294 -10.48 -33.92 6.29
CA PHE A 294 -10.95 -32.65 6.81
C PHE A 294 -9.79 -31.66 6.94
N VAL A 295 -8.65 -32.08 7.51
CA VAL A 295 -7.46 -31.22 7.69
C VAL A 295 -6.92 -30.70 6.36
N ARG A 296 -6.90 -31.53 5.32
CA ARG A 296 -6.52 -31.10 3.95
C ARG A 296 -7.43 -29.99 3.42
N GLY A 297 -8.73 -30.08 3.70
CA GLY A 297 -9.72 -29.10 3.26
C GLY A 297 -9.66 -27.75 4.00
N ILE A 298 -9.06 -27.65 5.18
CA ILE A 298 -9.03 -26.40 5.96
C ILE A 298 -8.35 -25.27 5.17
N SER A 299 -7.22 -25.56 4.51
CA SER A 299 -6.46 -24.57 3.74
C SER A 299 -7.28 -23.99 2.59
N GLU A 300 -8.04 -24.83 1.88
CA GLU A 300 -8.91 -24.42 0.77
C GLU A 300 -10.11 -23.61 1.27
N MET A 301 -10.74 -24.04 2.37
CA MET A 301 -11.86 -23.32 2.98
C MET A 301 -11.44 -21.93 3.46
N LEU A 302 -10.27 -21.82 4.09
CA LEU A 302 -9.73 -20.52 4.51
C LEU A 302 -9.31 -19.66 3.32
N SER A 303 -8.72 -20.25 2.29
CA SER A 303 -8.37 -19.54 1.05
C SER A 303 -9.62 -18.95 0.40
N SER A 304 -10.68 -19.74 0.27
CA SER A 304 -11.96 -19.29 -0.27
C SER A 304 -12.53 -18.11 0.54
N ARG A 305 -12.57 -18.21 1.87
CA ARG A 305 -13.11 -17.14 2.72
C ARG A 305 -12.28 -15.87 2.70
N LEU A 306 -10.96 -16.00 2.84
CA LEU A 306 -10.07 -14.84 2.86
C LEU A 306 -9.98 -14.16 1.48
N SER A 307 -10.25 -14.89 0.39
CA SER A 307 -10.31 -14.32 -0.97
C SER A 307 -11.46 -13.33 -1.19
N GLU A 308 -12.52 -13.38 -0.36
CA GLU A 308 -13.62 -12.41 -0.41
C GLU A 308 -13.17 -11.00 0.00
N ALA A 309 -12.04 -10.88 0.72
CA ALA A 309 -11.51 -9.61 1.17
C ALA A 309 -10.67 -8.92 0.08
N LYS A 310 -11.16 -7.79 -0.42
CA LYS A 310 -10.49 -6.96 -1.46
C LYS A 310 -9.08 -6.49 -1.11
N GLN A 311 -8.70 -6.53 0.17
CA GLN A 311 -7.38 -6.13 0.66
C GLN A 311 -6.34 -7.26 0.69
N LEU A 312 -6.73 -8.48 0.30
CA LEU A 312 -5.88 -9.67 0.34
C LEU A 312 -5.74 -10.28 -1.05
N VAL A 313 -4.54 -10.77 -1.36
CA VAL A 313 -4.29 -11.66 -2.50
C VAL A 313 -3.91 -13.01 -1.93
N ILE A 314 -4.77 -14.01 -2.09
CA ILE A 314 -4.47 -15.37 -1.64
C ILE A 314 -3.61 -16.06 -2.70
N ILE A 315 -2.49 -16.61 -2.25
CA ILE A 315 -1.61 -17.39 -3.10
C ILE A 315 -2.21 -18.78 -3.25
N GLU A 316 -2.43 -19.18 -4.50
CA GLU A 316 -3.01 -20.47 -4.87
C GLU A 316 -2.27 -21.64 -4.20
N SER A 317 -3.01 -22.61 -3.70
CA SER A 317 -2.46 -23.78 -2.98
C SER A 317 -1.42 -24.54 -3.82
N GLU A 318 -1.62 -24.61 -5.15
CA GLU A 318 -0.64 -25.23 -6.05
C GLU A 318 0.72 -24.52 -6.05
N GLN A 319 0.73 -23.18 -5.95
CA GLN A 319 1.97 -22.40 -5.86
C GLN A 319 2.67 -22.65 -4.52
N VAL A 320 1.89 -22.73 -3.43
CA VAL A 320 2.39 -23.06 -2.09
C VAL A 320 3.04 -24.44 -2.08
N GLU A 321 2.37 -25.46 -2.62
CA GLU A 321 2.91 -26.82 -2.71
C GLU A 321 4.19 -26.91 -3.53
N ARG A 322 4.24 -26.24 -4.69
CA ARG A 322 5.46 -26.20 -5.52
C ARG A 322 6.62 -25.55 -4.75
N ALA A 323 6.38 -24.43 -4.06
CA ALA A 323 7.42 -23.76 -3.28
C ALA A 323 7.92 -24.62 -2.11
N LEU A 324 7.04 -25.38 -1.44
CA LEU A 324 7.44 -26.31 -0.38
C LEU A 324 8.30 -27.46 -0.92
N LYS A 325 7.91 -28.05 -2.06
CA LYS A 325 8.67 -29.13 -2.73
C LYS A 325 10.07 -28.70 -3.14
N ASP A 326 10.21 -27.49 -3.68
CA ASP A 326 11.50 -26.90 -4.08
C ASP A 326 12.45 -26.71 -2.89
N ILE A 327 11.91 -26.36 -1.71
CA ILE A 327 12.71 -26.05 -0.51
C ILE A 327 13.16 -27.33 0.20
N LYS A 328 12.25 -28.30 0.38
CA LYS A 328 12.59 -29.62 0.92
C LYS A 328 11.52 -30.63 0.50
N PRO A 329 11.85 -31.63 -0.32
CA PRO A 329 10.88 -32.64 -0.78
C PRO A 329 10.20 -33.46 0.32
N SER A 330 10.73 -33.47 1.55
CA SER A 330 10.25 -34.27 2.68
C SER A 330 9.19 -33.57 3.58
N LEU A 331 8.78 -32.33 3.27
CA LEU A 331 7.88 -31.51 4.10
C LEU A 331 6.38 -31.76 3.84
N LEU A 332 5.98 -33.03 3.67
CA LEU A 332 4.56 -33.40 3.57
C LEU A 332 4.10 -34.00 4.92
N GLU A 333 3.05 -33.38 5.47
CA GLU A 333 2.22 -33.73 6.64
C GLU A 333 2.91 -34.00 8.00
N ASP A 334 3.99 -34.79 8.07
CA ASP A 334 4.51 -35.32 9.35
C ASP A 334 5.78 -34.62 9.89
N GLN A 335 6.44 -33.76 9.10
CA GLN A 335 7.72 -33.11 9.49
C GLN A 335 7.63 -31.59 9.69
N LEU A 336 6.41 -31.02 9.67
CA LEU A 336 6.19 -29.59 9.94
C LEU A 336 6.37 -29.22 11.43
N ASP A 337 6.50 -30.22 12.32
CA ASP A 337 6.77 -30.06 13.75
C ASP A 337 8.16 -29.48 14.04
N GLU A 338 9.13 -29.70 13.15
CA GLU A 338 10.44 -29.05 13.16
C GLU A 338 10.40 -27.81 12.26
N MET A 339 9.61 -26.80 12.63
CA MET A 339 9.49 -25.52 11.91
C MET A 339 10.76 -24.65 12.05
N ASP A 340 11.92 -25.24 11.75
CA ASP A 340 13.15 -24.62 11.26
C ASP A 340 13.11 -24.45 9.72
N VAL A 341 11.96 -24.71 9.10
CA VAL A 341 11.65 -24.19 7.77
C VAL A 341 11.59 -22.68 7.92
N ARG A 342 12.68 -22.01 7.52
CA ARG A 342 12.78 -20.55 7.50
C ARG A 342 11.52 -20.00 6.83
N ILE A 343 10.57 -19.54 7.63
CA ILE A 343 9.30 -18.93 7.21
C ILE A 343 9.60 -17.79 6.23
N THR A 344 10.70 -17.08 6.50
CA THR A 344 11.34 -16.13 5.61
C THR A 344 11.67 -16.70 4.22
N SER A 345 12.22 -17.91 4.10
CA SER A 345 12.56 -18.53 2.82
C SER A 345 11.31 -18.92 2.01
N VAL A 346 10.34 -19.59 2.63
CA VAL A 346 9.08 -19.98 1.97
C VAL A 346 8.30 -18.75 1.54
N GLY A 347 8.14 -17.78 2.44
CA GLY A 347 7.41 -16.56 2.16
C GLY A 347 8.12 -15.70 1.12
N LYS A 348 9.46 -15.58 1.15
CA LYS A 348 10.22 -14.89 0.10
C LYS A 348 10.04 -15.54 -1.27
N ARG A 349 10.04 -16.87 -1.34
CA ARG A 349 9.82 -17.63 -2.58
C ARG A 349 8.43 -17.38 -3.14
N LEU A 350 7.42 -17.41 -2.28
CA LEU A 350 6.02 -17.16 -2.61
C LEU A 350 5.69 -15.67 -2.80
N ARG A 351 6.60 -14.77 -2.40
CA ARG A 351 6.36 -13.32 -2.29
C ARG A 351 5.13 -13.02 -1.43
N ALA A 352 4.93 -13.80 -0.38
CA ALA A 352 3.88 -13.59 0.60
C ALA A 352 4.31 -12.50 1.59
N ASP A 353 3.41 -11.59 1.95
CA ASP A 353 3.58 -10.70 3.10
C ASP A 353 3.40 -11.50 4.40
N PHE A 354 2.39 -12.36 4.43
CA PHE A 354 2.07 -13.21 5.58
C PHE A 354 1.98 -14.69 5.19
N LEU A 355 2.46 -15.54 6.10
CA LEU A 355 2.31 -16.98 6.06
C LEU A 355 1.38 -17.42 7.17
N ILE A 356 0.37 -18.22 6.82
CA ILE A 356 -0.57 -18.82 7.76
C ILE A 356 -0.19 -20.29 7.88
N SER A 357 0.15 -20.71 9.09
CA SER A 357 0.40 -22.11 9.45
C SER A 357 -0.66 -22.57 10.43
N GLY A 358 -1.13 -23.80 10.31
CA GLY A 358 -2.15 -24.30 11.21
C GLY A 358 -2.01 -25.78 11.52
N ARG A 359 -2.59 -26.19 12.65
CA ARG A 359 -2.60 -27.57 13.12
C ARG A 359 -3.94 -27.91 13.77
N LEU A 360 -4.40 -29.14 13.57
CA LEU A 360 -5.55 -29.71 14.28
C LEU A 360 -5.04 -30.55 15.47
N ILE A 361 -5.55 -30.30 16.67
CA ILE A 361 -5.14 -30.98 17.91
C ILE A 361 -6.37 -31.62 18.57
N GLU A 362 -6.17 -32.80 19.17
CA GLU A 362 -7.18 -33.51 19.96
C GLU A 362 -6.85 -33.37 21.46
N ALA A 363 -7.60 -32.54 22.19
CA ALA A 363 -7.41 -32.25 23.62
C ALA A 363 -8.74 -32.00 24.34
N GLY A 364 -9.48 -33.06 24.69
CA GLY A 364 -10.82 -32.94 25.28
C GLY A 364 -11.90 -32.46 24.30
N GLY A 365 -11.57 -32.49 23.00
CA GLY A 365 -12.29 -31.94 21.86
C GLY A 365 -11.30 -31.76 20.71
N HIS A 366 -11.80 -31.38 19.53
CA HIS A 366 -10.94 -31.04 18.39
C HIS A 366 -10.75 -29.52 18.35
N ARG A 367 -9.51 -29.05 18.23
CA ARG A 367 -9.18 -27.62 18.17
C ARG A 367 -8.24 -27.34 17.01
N ILE A 368 -8.55 -26.30 16.23
CA ILE A 368 -7.70 -25.81 15.15
C ILE A 368 -6.90 -24.64 15.72
N ASP A 369 -5.58 -24.77 15.77
CA ASP A 369 -4.65 -23.69 16.12
C ASP A 369 -4.04 -23.13 14.84
N VAL A 370 -4.04 -21.81 14.69
CA VAL A 370 -3.50 -21.11 13.53
C VAL A 370 -2.59 -19.99 13.96
N GLN A 371 -1.41 -19.96 13.36
CA GLN A 371 -0.36 -18.97 13.59
C GLN A 371 -0.13 -18.18 12.31
N ILE A 372 0.01 -16.86 12.47
CA ILE A 372 0.31 -15.93 11.39
C ILE A 372 1.73 -15.45 11.58
N PHE A 373 2.54 -15.57 10.53
CA PHE A 373 3.91 -15.09 10.52
C PHE A 373 4.08 -14.00 9.48
N GLU A 374 4.84 -12.97 9.84
CA GLU A 374 5.30 -11.97 8.88
C GLU A 374 6.53 -12.52 8.15
N THR A 375 6.45 -12.59 6.83
CA THR A 375 7.53 -13.16 6.01
C THR A 375 8.82 -12.34 6.07
N LYS A 376 8.73 -11.02 6.27
CA LYS A 376 9.89 -10.11 6.25
C LYS A 376 10.77 -10.30 7.48
N SER A 377 10.17 -10.31 8.66
CA SER A 377 10.84 -10.49 9.96
C SER A 377 11.02 -11.97 10.32
N GLY A 378 10.14 -12.83 9.83
CA GLY A 378 10.03 -14.22 10.29
C GLY A 378 9.34 -14.35 11.65
N GLU A 379 8.85 -13.26 12.22
CA GLU A 379 8.21 -13.24 13.54
C GLU A 379 6.75 -13.71 13.46
N MET A 380 6.30 -14.39 14.51
CA MET A 380 4.90 -14.72 14.70
C MET A 380 4.16 -13.46 15.16
N VAL A 381 3.21 -13.00 14.35
CA VAL A 381 2.46 -11.77 14.62
C VAL A 381 1.20 -12.05 15.42
N SER A 382 0.62 -13.24 15.26
CA SER A 382 -0.59 -13.60 15.97
C SER A 382 -0.80 -15.11 15.99
N GLU A 383 -1.57 -15.57 16.97
CA GLU A 383 -2.06 -16.93 17.09
C GLU A 383 -3.56 -16.86 17.42
N CYS A 384 -4.34 -17.71 16.79
CA CYS A 384 -5.78 -17.84 17.03
C CYS A 384 -6.17 -19.31 17.02
N SER A 385 -7.18 -19.65 17.81
CA SER A 385 -7.69 -21.02 17.91
C SER A 385 -9.20 -21.04 17.77
N ALA A 386 -9.73 -22.10 17.19
CA ALA A 386 -11.16 -22.36 17.11
C ALA A 386 -11.46 -23.82 17.43
N ASP A 387 -12.49 -24.08 18.24
CA ASP A 387 -12.95 -25.44 18.52
C ASP A 387 -13.66 -25.99 17.27
N SER A 388 -13.22 -27.14 16.76
CA SER A 388 -13.77 -27.72 15.52
C SER A 388 -15.08 -28.50 15.73
N ALA A 389 -15.62 -28.51 16.96
CA ALA A 389 -16.89 -29.14 17.31
C ALA A 389 -18.08 -28.49 16.58
N GLU A 390 -17.95 -27.24 16.09
CA GLU A 390 -18.99 -26.50 15.37
C GLU A 390 -18.83 -26.55 13.82
N GLY A 391 -17.89 -27.34 13.30
CA GLY A 391 -17.74 -27.57 11.85
C GLY A 391 -17.39 -26.30 11.04
N ILE A 392 -18.23 -25.96 10.03
CA ILE A 392 -18.00 -24.81 9.12
C ILE A 392 -18.04 -23.47 9.89
N ASP A 393 -18.82 -23.38 10.97
CA ASP A 393 -18.95 -22.16 11.73
C ASP A 393 -17.64 -21.80 12.44
N SER A 394 -16.91 -22.80 12.94
CA SER A 394 -15.55 -22.62 13.49
C SER A 394 -14.58 -22.06 12.45
N ILE A 395 -14.69 -22.48 11.19
CA ILE A 395 -13.83 -22.00 10.09
C ILE A 395 -14.20 -20.57 9.69
N ASN A 396 -15.49 -20.22 9.71
CA ASN A 396 -15.93 -18.84 9.47
C ASN A 396 -15.44 -17.89 10.58
N GLN A 397 -15.52 -18.33 11.85
CA GLN A 397 -14.98 -17.59 12.99
C GLN A 397 -13.47 -17.40 12.87
N LEU A 398 -12.76 -18.47 12.53
CA LEU A 398 -11.31 -18.43 12.31
C LEU A 398 -10.95 -17.50 11.15
N ALA A 399 -11.62 -17.59 10.00
CA ALA A 399 -11.40 -16.70 8.86
C ALA A 399 -11.67 -15.22 9.23
N THR A 400 -12.71 -14.95 10.02
CA THR A 400 -13.02 -13.60 10.52
C THR A 400 -11.93 -13.08 11.46
N ALA A 401 -11.45 -13.93 12.38
CA ALA A 401 -10.36 -13.58 13.28
C ALA A 401 -9.06 -13.31 12.52
N LEU A 402 -8.71 -14.18 11.56
CA LEU A 402 -7.57 -14.02 10.67
C LEU A 402 -7.68 -12.72 9.87
N LEU A 403 -8.83 -12.45 9.26
CA LEU A 403 -9.07 -11.22 8.50
C LEU A 403 -8.87 -9.98 9.37
N ASN A 404 -9.48 -9.96 10.57
CA ASN A 404 -9.33 -8.85 11.51
C ASN A 404 -7.87 -8.65 11.92
N THR A 405 -7.12 -9.73 12.15
CA THR A 405 -5.69 -9.65 12.47
C THR A 405 -4.88 -9.17 11.28
N LEU A 406 -5.07 -9.73 10.08
CA LEU A 406 -4.34 -9.34 8.87
C LEU A 406 -4.63 -7.89 8.47
N VAL A 407 -5.86 -7.42 8.69
CA VAL A 407 -6.23 -6.02 8.53
C VAL A 407 -5.59 -5.16 9.60
N LYS A 408 -5.56 -5.60 10.86
CA LYS A 408 -4.89 -4.85 11.95
C LYS A 408 -3.39 -4.75 11.72
N VAL A 409 -2.72 -5.87 11.46
CA VAL A 409 -1.28 -5.94 11.17
C VAL A 409 -0.95 -5.20 9.88
N GLY A 410 -1.81 -5.35 8.86
CA GLY A 410 -1.76 -4.57 7.63
C GLY A 410 -1.95 -3.07 7.88
N ALA A 411 -2.80 -2.67 8.82
CA ALA A 411 -2.98 -1.28 9.25
C ALA A 411 -1.81 -0.79 10.12
N THR A 412 -1.14 -1.64 10.90
CA THR A 412 0.07 -1.25 11.65
C THR A 412 1.27 -0.97 10.72
N GLN A 413 1.30 -1.58 9.53
CA GLN A 413 2.34 -1.30 8.51
C GLN A 413 1.89 -0.39 7.36
N SER A 414 0.58 -0.25 7.13
CA SER A 414 0.02 0.56 6.02
C SER A 414 -0.78 1.78 6.50
N LYS A 415 -0.88 2.04 7.81
CA LYS A 415 -1.25 3.35 8.35
C LYS A 415 -0.02 4.03 8.93
N GLN A 416 0.85 4.55 8.07
CA GLN A 416 1.09 5.99 8.17
C GLN A 416 -0.05 6.70 7.45
N ILE A 417 -1.27 6.58 7.98
CA ILE A 417 -2.16 7.73 7.89
C ILE A 417 -1.48 8.70 8.84
N ILE A 418 -0.80 9.69 8.27
CA ILE A 418 -0.45 10.89 9.02
C ILE A 418 -1.80 11.51 9.38
N THR A 419 -2.41 11.05 10.47
CA THR A 419 -3.34 11.89 11.20
C THR A 419 -2.50 13.08 11.61
N PRO A 420 -2.82 14.30 11.15
CA PRO A 420 -2.03 15.47 11.51
C PRO A 420 -1.99 15.53 13.03
N LYS A 421 -0.81 15.31 13.61
CA LYS A 421 -0.63 15.30 15.07
C LYS A 421 -1.21 16.61 15.60
N LYS A 422 -2.18 16.53 16.52
CA LYS A 422 -2.82 17.73 17.06
C LYS A 422 -1.75 18.60 17.70
N LYS A 423 -1.66 19.86 17.28
CA LYS A 423 -0.74 20.84 17.88
C LYS A 423 -1.31 21.31 19.21
N ILE A 424 -0.62 21.02 20.30
CA ILE A 424 -1.05 21.40 21.65
C ILE A 424 -0.13 22.50 22.17
N ALA A 425 -0.73 23.59 22.63
CA ALA A 425 -0.04 24.59 23.45
C ALA A 425 -0.32 24.32 24.94
N VAL A 426 0.73 23.97 25.68
CA VAL A 426 0.67 23.86 27.15
C VAL A 426 0.87 25.24 27.75
N LEU A 427 -0.22 25.82 28.26
CA LEU A 427 -0.24 27.16 28.83
C LEU A 427 0.09 27.14 30.33
N TYR A 428 0.03 28.29 30.98
CA TYR A 428 0.36 28.41 32.40
C TYR A 428 -0.67 27.71 33.30
N PHE A 429 -0.16 27.13 34.39
CA PHE A 429 -0.99 26.61 35.48
C PHE A 429 -1.15 27.68 36.54
N LYS A 430 -2.37 27.84 37.05
CA LYS A 430 -2.66 28.78 38.14
C LYS A 430 -2.32 28.13 39.48
N ASN A 431 -1.50 28.78 40.29
CA ASN A 431 -1.33 28.40 41.70
C ASN A 431 -2.49 28.97 42.53
N LEU A 432 -3.28 28.11 43.15
CA LEU A 432 -4.32 28.44 44.12
C LEU A 432 -3.95 28.04 45.54
N ALA A 433 -2.75 27.48 45.74
CA ALA A 433 -2.18 27.15 47.05
C ALA A 433 -1.34 28.33 47.61
N SER A 434 -0.58 28.06 48.67
CA SER A 434 0.40 29.01 49.22
C SER A 434 1.54 29.32 48.23
N ARG A 435 2.19 30.47 48.43
CA ARG A 435 3.30 30.96 47.58
C ARG A 435 4.52 30.03 47.56
N GLU A 436 4.67 29.15 48.54
CA GLU A 436 5.77 28.18 48.59
C GLU A 436 5.74 27.20 47.40
N TYR A 437 4.57 26.99 46.79
CA TYR A 437 4.42 26.13 45.61
C TYR A 437 4.57 26.88 44.28
N ASP A 438 4.82 28.19 44.27
CA ASP A 438 4.92 28.97 43.03
C ASP A 438 6.01 28.43 42.08
N ALA A 439 7.15 28.01 42.64
CA ALA A 439 8.23 27.41 41.87
C ALA A 439 7.84 26.06 41.24
N PHE A 440 7.08 25.24 41.98
CA PHE A 440 6.57 23.96 41.49
C PHE A 440 5.51 24.17 40.41
N VAL A 441 4.54 25.05 40.64
CA VAL A 441 3.49 25.35 39.66
C VAL A 441 4.08 25.99 38.39
N GLY A 442 5.12 26.81 38.54
CA GLY A 442 5.85 27.41 37.41
C GLY A 442 6.55 26.39 36.50
N SER A 443 6.98 25.24 37.03
CA SER A 443 7.63 24.17 36.26
C SER A 443 6.64 23.16 35.65
N MET A 444 5.36 23.22 36.02
CA MET A 444 4.30 22.32 35.56
C MET A 444 4.20 22.18 34.04
N PRO A 445 4.21 23.26 33.23
CA PRO A 445 4.13 23.13 31.78
C PRO A 445 5.27 22.27 31.23
N THR A 446 6.51 22.50 31.68
CA THR A 446 7.69 21.75 31.25
C THR A 446 7.60 20.25 31.63
N MET A 447 7.13 19.96 32.85
CA MET A 447 6.98 18.58 33.32
C MET A 447 5.86 17.83 32.57
N LEU A 448 4.76 18.53 32.25
CA LEU A 448 3.67 17.97 31.46
C LEU A 448 4.07 17.81 29.98
N GLU A 449 4.80 18.75 29.40
CA GLU A 449 5.36 18.63 28.06
C GLU A 449 6.23 17.37 27.95
N ALA A 450 7.10 17.11 28.92
CA ALA A 450 7.91 15.89 28.96
C ALA A 450 7.07 14.60 29.01
N SER A 451 5.90 14.64 29.66
CA SER A 451 4.98 13.50 29.74
C SER A 451 4.20 13.33 28.42
N LEU A 452 3.69 14.42 27.86
CA LEU A 452 2.90 14.44 26.63
C LEU A 452 3.74 14.10 25.39
N LYS A 453 5.04 14.44 25.37
CA LYS A 453 5.99 14.05 24.30
C LYS A 453 6.11 12.54 24.12
N LYS A 454 5.73 11.75 25.13
CA LYS A 454 5.72 10.28 25.03
C LYS A 454 4.57 9.74 24.17
N SER A 455 3.57 10.57 23.85
CA SER A 455 2.47 10.21 22.95
C SER A 455 2.83 10.48 21.49
N GLU A 456 2.73 9.47 20.64
CA GLU A 456 3.04 9.58 19.21
C GLU A 456 2.04 10.46 18.43
N GLY A 457 0.84 10.72 18.98
CA GLY A 457 -0.27 11.43 18.32
C GLY A 457 -0.33 12.96 18.53
N VAL A 458 0.62 13.54 19.25
CA VAL A 458 0.61 14.96 19.65
C VAL A 458 1.86 15.69 19.17
N ASN A 459 1.72 16.94 18.73
CA ASN A 459 2.84 17.86 18.51
C ASN A 459 2.76 19.01 19.51
N LEU A 460 3.84 19.34 20.22
CA LEU A 460 3.82 20.41 21.24
C LEU A 460 4.43 21.68 20.67
N ILE A 461 3.77 22.81 20.90
CA ILE A 461 4.31 24.13 20.55
C ILE A 461 5.41 24.49 21.54
N GLU A 462 6.56 24.93 21.04
CA GLU A 462 7.70 25.26 21.88
C GLU A 462 7.38 26.41 22.86
N ARG A 463 7.84 26.25 24.11
CA ARG A 463 7.57 27.20 25.19
C ARG A 463 8.04 28.63 24.86
N ALA A 464 9.16 28.77 24.16
CA ALA A 464 9.69 30.07 23.74
C ALA A 464 8.76 30.78 22.74
N GLU A 465 8.12 30.03 21.84
CA GLU A 465 7.14 30.56 20.90
C GLU A 465 5.86 30.99 21.61
N ILE A 466 5.38 30.18 22.57
CA ILE A 466 4.24 30.53 23.42
C ILE A 466 4.51 31.84 24.17
N GLN A 467 5.68 31.98 24.82
CA GLN A 467 6.04 33.18 25.55
C GLN A 467 6.12 34.43 24.67
N LYS A 468 6.74 34.31 23.48
CA LYS A 468 6.85 35.43 22.53
C LYS A 468 5.49 35.93 22.05
N ARG A 469 4.54 35.01 21.79
CA ARG A 469 3.19 35.36 21.32
C ARG A 469 2.27 35.80 22.45
N LEU A 470 2.53 35.38 23.68
CA LEU A 470 1.80 35.81 24.88
C LEU A 470 2.18 37.23 25.34
N GLN A 471 3.35 37.77 24.98
CA GLN A 471 3.73 39.15 25.32
C GLN A 471 2.77 40.23 24.78
N GLY A 472 1.97 39.91 23.75
CA GLY A 472 0.94 40.79 23.20
C GLY A 472 -0.48 40.56 23.75
N PHE A 473 -0.67 39.56 24.61
CA PHE A 473 -1.93 39.27 25.28
C PHE A 473 -1.78 39.58 26.77
N GLU A 474 -2.61 40.48 27.32
CA GLU A 474 -2.72 40.68 28.77
C GLU A 474 -3.39 39.46 29.42
N LEU A 475 -2.66 38.34 29.47
CA LEU A 475 -3.05 37.15 30.19
C LEU A 475 -2.37 37.20 31.54
N GLU A 476 -3.09 37.68 32.55
CA GLU A 476 -2.67 37.46 33.93
C GLU A 476 -2.53 35.95 34.17
N PRO A 477 -1.46 35.48 34.86
CA PRO A 477 -1.33 34.09 35.24
C PRO A 477 -2.58 33.61 36.01
N GLY A 478 -3.44 32.85 35.33
CA GLY A 478 -4.68 32.33 35.92
C GLY A 478 -5.96 33.16 35.69
N GLY A 479 -6.02 34.03 34.68
CA GLY A 479 -7.28 34.60 34.18
C GLY A 479 -8.19 33.54 33.54
N VAL A 480 -9.51 33.69 33.66
CA VAL A 480 -10.47 32.83 32.96
C VAL A 480 -10.38 33.13 31.47
N LEU A 481 -10.01 32.13 30.68
CA LEU A 481 -9.97 32.24 29.23
C LEU A 481 -11.41 32.10 28.71
N ASP A 482 -12.03 33.20 28.31
CA ASP A 482 -13.33 33.14 27.62
C ASP A 482 -13.18 32.49 26.23
N GLN A 483 -14.30 32.04 25.66
CA GLN A 483 -14.33 31.30 24.39
C GLN A 483 -13.68 32.09 23.24
N ASN A 484 -13.86 33.41 23.20
CA ASN A 484 -13.31 34.26 22.13
C ASN A 484 -11.79 34.42 22.26
N ARG A 485 -11.29 34.61 23.48
CA ARG A 485 -9.85 34.69 23.78
C ARG A 485 -9.15 33.36 23.52
N ALA A 486 -9.80 32.23 23.80
CA ALA A 486 -9.29 30.90 23.48
C ALA A 486 -9.08 30.71 21.97
N VAL A 487 -10.03 31.14 21.15
CA VAL A 487 -9.92 31.05 19.69
C VAL A 487 -8.82 31.98 19.15
N GLN A 488 -8.75 33.22 19.64
CA GLN A 488 -7.70 34.16 19.24
C GLN A 488 -6.31 33.68 19.60
N LEU A 489 -6.13 33.17 20.83
CA LEU A 489 -4.86 32.65 21.30
C LEU A 489 -4.46 31.38 20.55
N GLY A 490 -5.41 30.47 20.35
CA GLY A 490 -5.22 29.25 19.57
C GLY A 490 -4.78 29.54 18.14
N THR A 491 -5.47 30.47 17.46
CA THR A 491 -5.12 30.93 16.11
C THR A 491 -3.74 31.59 16.08
N SER A 492 -3.43 32.45 17.05
CA SER A 492 -2.13 33.11 17.16
C SER A 492 -1.00 32.10 17.38
N LEU A 493 -1.20 31.06 18.20
CA LEU A 493 -0.20 30.03 18.46
C LEU A 493 -0.12 28.98 17.35
N GLY A 494 -1.11 28.90 16.45
CA GLY A 494 -1.24 27.78 15.51
C GLY A 494 -1.52 26.45 16.21
N ALA A 495 -2.18 26.51 17.37
CA ALA A 495 -2.58 25.35 18.16
C ALA A 495 -3.94 24.81 17.68
N ASP A 496 -4.12 23.49 17.75
CA ASP A 496 -5.43 22.83 17.64
C ASP A 496 -6.10 22.71 19.01
N ILE A 497 -5.29 22.57 20.07
CA ILE A 497 -5.76 22.43 21.46
C ILE A 497 -4.94 23.31 22.40
N LEU A 498 -5.62 24.00 23.31
CA LEU A 498 -5.02 24.70 24.43
C LEU A 498 -5.18 23.87 25.71
N LEU A 499 -4.07 23.62 26.42
CA LEU A 499 -4.07 22.95 27.72
C LEU A 499 -3.81 23.98 28.83
N LEU A 500 -4.78 24.15 29.70
CA LEU A 500 -4.73 25.04 30.87
C LEU A 500 -4.95 24.23 32.14
N GLY A 501 -4.54 24.76 33.29
CA GLY A 501 -4.83 24.07 34.54
C GLY A 501 -4.64 24.92 35.78
N ASN A 502 -4.92 24.31 36.92
CA ASN A 502 -4.68 24.89 38.23
C ASN A 502 -4.14 23.85 39.20
N PHE A 503 -3.44 24.33 40.21
CA PHE A 503 -2.93 23.55 41.33
C PHE A 503 -3.50 24.12 42.62
N MET A 504 -3.98 23.27 43.52
CA MET A 504 -4.49 23.68 44.82
C MET A 504 -4.08 22.69 45.91
N MET A 505 -3.98 23.18 47.14
CA MET A 505 -3.69 22.38 48.34
C MET A 505 -4.80 22.62 49.36
N SER A 506 -5.41 21.56 49.86
CA SER A 506 -6.35 21.60 51.00
C SER A 506 -6.06 20.43 51.92
N ASP A 507 -5.90 20.69 53.21
CA ASP A 507 -5.81 19.65 54.25
C ASP A 507 -4.75 18.56 53.96
N GLY A 508 -3.59 18.96 53.42
CA GLY A 508 -2.49 18.04 53.07
C GLY A 508 -2.69 17.26 51.75
N ILE A 509 -3.77 17.52 51.03
CA ILE A 509 -4.08 16.95 49.71
C ILE A 509 -3.78 17.98 48.62
N CYS A 510 -2.85 17.62 47.75
CA CYS A 510 -2.53 18.32 46.52
C CYS A 510 -3.49 17.87 45.41
N GLN A 511 -4.11 18.83 44.73
CA GLN A 511 -4.92 18.59 43.54
C GLN A 511 -4.36 19.36 42.35
N LEU A 512 -4.25 18.69 41.22
CA LEU A 512 -3.82 19.27 39.96
C LEU A 512 -4.87 18.99 38.89
N ASN A 513 -5.47 20.05 38.36
CA ASN A 513 -6.53 19.99 37.36
C ASN A 513 -6.05 20.57 36.03
N ALA A 514 -6.53 20.00 34.94
CA ALA A 514 -6.31 20.46 33.58
C ALA A 514 -7.60 20.48 32.77
N VAL A 515 -7.68 21.41 31.83
CA VAL A 515 -8.78 21.59 30.88
C VAL A 515 -8.19 21.64 29.48
N LEU A 516 -8.71 20.80 28.59
CA LEU A 516 -8.41 20.81 27.17
C LEU A 516 -9.46 21.66 26.45
N ILE A 517 -9.03 22.65 25.69
CA ILE A 517 -9.91 23.57 24.95
C ILE A 517 -9.60 23.48 23.46
N ASP A 518 -10.64 23.32 22.65
CA ASP A 518 -10.53 23.37 21.19
C ASP A 518 -10.17 24.80 20.74
N ALA A 519 -9.04 24.95 20.06
CA ALA A 519 -8.51 26.25 19.66
C ALA A 519 -9.30 26.93 18.52
N LYS A 520 -10.17 26.21 17.81
CA LYS A 520 -10.99 26.74 16.70
C LYS A 520 -12.33 27.24 17.20
N THR A 521 -12.90 26.55 18.18
CA THR A 521 -14.26 26.81 18.69
C THR A 521 -14.28 27.40 20.09
N GLY A 522 -13.17 27.32 20.84
CA GLY A 522 -13.06 27.72 22.24
C GLY A 522 -13.85 26.84 23.21
N LYS A 523 -14.39 25.71 22.75
CA LYS A 523 -15.16 24.77 23.59
C LYS A 523 -14.23 23.89 24.41
N ILE A 524 -14.66 23.56 25.63
CA ILE A 524 -13.96 22.58 26.48
C ILE A 524 -14.17 21.19 25.87
N LEU A 525 -13.06 20.53 25.52
CA LEU A 525 -13.03 19.16 25.00
C LEU A 525 -13.08 18.14 26.12
N ASP A 526 -12.29 18.36 27.17
CA ASP A 526 -12.21 17.47 28.32
C ASP A 526 -11.63 18.18 29.56
N LYS A 527 -11.85 17.60 30.75
CA LYS A 527 -11.30 18.04 32.03
C LYS A 527 -10.71 16.86 32.77
N GLN A 528 -9.43 16.96 33.15
CA GLN A 528 -8.71 15.91 33.86
C GLN A 528 -8.19 16.42 35.19
N GLY A 529 -8.22 15.58 36.22
CA GLY A 529 -7.77 15.91 37.56
C GLY A 529 -7.05 14.75 38.22
N VAL A 530 -6.01 15.05 38.98
CA VAL A 530 -5.27 14.08 39.80
C VAL A 530 -5.03 14.66 41.19
N GLU A 531 -5.03 13.77 42.17
CA GLU A 531 -4.89 14.12 43.57
C GLU A 531 -3.82 13.25 44.23
N SER A 532 -3.13 13.80 45.22
CA SER A 532 -2.10 13.11 46.00
C SER A 532 -1.86 13.82 47.33
N ASN A 533 -1.15 13.19 48.26
CA ASN A 533 -0.61 13.88 49.43
C ASN A 533 0.61 14.74 49.07
N GLU A 534 0.94 15.70 49.93
CA GLU A 534 2.09 16.60 49.77
C GLU A 534 3.43 15.86 49.59
N ALA A 535 3.62 14.74 50.30
CA ALA A 535 4.83 13.92 50.18
C ALA A 535 5.09 13.38 48.76
N ASN A 536 4.04 13.25 47.94
CA ASN A 536 4.12 12.74 46.57
C ASN A 536 3.80 13.82 45.51
N LEU A 537 3.94 15.11 45.86
CA LEU A 537 3.69 16.26 44.98
C LEU A 537 4.35 16.11 43.61
N MET A 538 5.59 15.60 43.56
CA MET A 538 6.38 15.45 42.32
C MET A 538 5.83 14.40 41.35
N MET A 539 4.93 13.51 41.79
CA MET A 539 4.32 12.49 40.92
C MET A 539 3.08 13.01 40.17
N LEU A 540 2.45 14.10 40.64
CA LEU A 540 1.22 14.63 40.06
C LEU A 540 1.32 14.97 38.56
N PRO A 541 2.39 15.63 38.06
CA PRO A 541 2.49 15.97 36.64
C PRO A 541 2.53 14.74 35.75
N GLY A 542 3.24 13.69 36.17
CA GLY A 542 3.31 12.42 35.45
C GLY A 542 1.95 11.72 35.39
N LYS A 543 1.26 11.61 36.54
CA LYS A 543 -0.09 11.02 36.63
C LYS A 543 -1.11 11.79 35.78
N LEU A 544 -1.04 13.12 35.78
CA LEU A 544 -1.92 13.94 34.94
C LEU A 544 -1.60 13.76 33.45
N GLY A 545 -0.31 13.70 33.10
CA GLY A 545 0.13 13.42 31.74
C GLY A 545 -0.44 12.11 31.21
N GLU A 546 -0.38 11.02 31.99
CA GLU A 546 -0.96 9.73 31.64
C GLU A 546 -2.48 9.80 31.43
N LYS A 547 -3.21 10.49 32.31
CA LYS A 547 -4.66 10.71 32.14
C LYS A 547 -5.00 11.55 30.91
N LEU A 548 -4.20 12.56 30.60
CA LEU A 548 -4.40 13.41 29.41
C LEU A 548 -4.17 12.60 28.13
N ILE A 549 -3.11 11.79 28.07
CA ILE A 549 -2.81 10.94 26.90
C ILE A 549 -3.94 9.94 26.63
N THR A 550 -4.57 9.43 27.68
CA THR A 550 -5.69 8.48 27.58
C THR A 550 -7.06 9.15 27.41
N SER A 551 -7.13 10.49 27.44
CA SER A 551 -8.39 11.21 27.24
C SER A 551 -8.91 11.05 25.82
N SER A 552 -10.21 10.84 25.65
CA SER A 552 -10.86 10.73 24.32
C SER A 552 -10.71 11.98 23.43
N ALA A 553 -10.35 13.13 24.01
CA ALA A 553 -10.04 14.35 23.28
C ALA A 553 -8.67 14.29 22.56
N LEU A 554 -7.71 13.56 23.14
CA LEU A 554 -6.36 13.35 22.59
C LEU A 554 -6.18 11.96 21.96
N ALA A 555 -6.99 10.98 22.38
CA ALA A 555 -7.08 9.63 21.83
C ALA A 555 -8.17 9.60 20.75
N GLU A 556 -7.80 9.91 19.51
CA GLU A 556 -8.74 9.84 18.39
C GLU A 556 -8.54 8.54 17.60
N ASP A 557 -9.24 7.50 18.06
CA ASP A 557 -9.65 6.33 17.28
C ASP A 557 -11.06 5.93 17.79
N VAL A 558 -11.97 5.53 16.88
CA VAL A 558 -13.29 4.87 17.13
C VAL A 558 -14.59 5.72 17.04
N ARG A 559 -14.65 6.96 16.54
CA ARG A 559 -15.99 7.64 16.47
C ARG A 559 -16.39 8.42 15.21
N LEU A 560 -15.89 8.06 14.04
CA LEU A 560 -16.40 8.56 12.75
C LEU A 560 -16.45 7.47 11.66
N GLU A 561 -17.16 6.37 11.90
CA GLU A 561 -17.55 5.41 10.83
C GLU A 561 -18.97 4.83 10.97
N ARG A 562 -19.83 5.38 11.85
CA ARG A 562 -21.20 4.85 12.02
C ARG A 562 -22.33 5.66 11.41
N GLU A 563 -22.04 6.76 10.73
CA GLU A 563 -23.06 7.58 10.09
C GLU A 563 -22.55 8.10 8.75
N ARG A 564 -22.58 7.26 7.70
CA ARG A 564 -22.78 7.62 6.26
C ARG A 564 -22.34 6.48 5.33
N THR A 565 -23.18 5.47 5.19
CA THR A 565 -23.57 4.84 3.91
C THR A 565 -24.63 3.76 4.17
N SER A 566 -25.85 4.21 4.44
CA SER A 566 -27.03 3.44 4.07
C SER A 566 -27.44 3.87 2.67
N ASP A 567 -26.75 3.34 1.66
CA ASP A 567 -27.30 3.36 0.31
C ASP A 567 -28.38 2.28 0.29
N ILE A 568 -29.64 2.72 0.23
CA ILE A 568 -30.80 1.86 0.10
C ILE A 568 -30.75 1.24 -1.30
N ILE A 569 -30.07 0.11 -1.43
CA ILE A 569 -30.26 -0.80 -2.56
C ILE A 569 -31.61 -1.45 -2.30
N SER A 570 -32.62 -1.13 -3.11
CA SER A 570 -33.87 -1.87 -3.10
C SER A 570 -33.59 -3.33 -3.43
N THR A 571 -33.95 -4.24 -2.52
CA THR A 571 -33.84 -5.69 -2.69
C THR A 571 -35.23 -6.33 -2.73
N GLY A 572 -35.36 -7.40 -3.50
CA GLY A 572 -36.50 -8.32 -3.44
C GLY A 572 -36.03 -9.69 -2.94
N LEU A 573 -36.96 -10.59 -2.60
CA LEU A 573 -36.65 -11.89 -2.03
C LEU A 573 -36.84 -12.99 -3.06
N LEU A 574 -35.88 -13.89 -3.21
CA LEU A 574 -36.01 -15.11 -4.00
C LEU A 574 -36.23 -16.29 -3.05
N GLU A 575 -37.38 -16.96 -3.16
CA GLU A 575 -37.65 -18.23 -2.49
C GLU A 575 -37.66 -19.39 -3.48
N VAL A 576 -36.93 -20.44 -3.15
CA VAL A 576 -36.88 -21.65 -3.97
C VAL A 576 -37.43 -22.81 -3.15
N GLU A 577 -38.50 -23.42 -3.63
CA GLU A 577 -39.20 -24.51 -2.97
C GLU A 577 -39.08 -25.82 -3.74
N PHE A 578 -38.94 -26.92 -3.00
CA PHE A 578 -38.77 -28.26 -3.54
C PHE A 578 -39.69 -29.27 -2.86
N ARG A 579 -40.19 -30.23 -3.64
CA ARG A 579 -40.95 -31.39 -3.14
C ARG A 579 -40.40 -32.70 -3.71
N LEU A 580 -40.28 -33.69 -2.83
CA LEU A 580 -39.83 -35.05 -3.17
C LEU A 580 -40.96 -36.06 -2.93
N THR A 581 -41.37 -36.84 -3.93
CA THR A 581 -42.45 -37.84 -3.77
C THR A 581 -41.92 -39.28 -3.75
N ARG A 582 -42.62 -40.20 -3.06
CA ARG A 582 -42.24 -41.62 -2.94
C ARG A 582 -43.04 -42.55 -3.87
N ALA A 583 -42.39 -43.58 -4.43
CA ALA A 583 -43.08 -44.66 -5.14
C ALA A 583 -43.77 -45.65 -4.16
N PRO A 584 -44.95 -46.21 -4.49
CA PRO A 584 -45.74 -47.01 -3.54
C PRO A 584 -45.11 -48.32 -3.05
N MET A 585 -44.07 -48.89 -3.70
CA MET A 585 -43.57 -50.24 -3.38
C MET A 585 -42.05 -50.49 -3.56
N THR A 586 -41.16 -49.56 -3.19
CA THR A 586 -39.70 -49.82 -3.20
C THR A 586 -38.95 -49.29 -1.97
N GLU A 587 -38.07 -50.11 -1.41
CA GLU A 587 -36.99 -49.75 -0.47
C GLU A 587 -35.76 -49.21 -1.23
N ARG A 588 -35.92 -48.16 -2.05
CA ARG A 588 -34.73 -47.42 -2.51
C ARG A 588 -34.15 -46.67 -1.30
N ALA A 589 -32.86 -46.86 -1.05
CA ALA A 589 -32.13 -46.15 0.01
C ALA A 589 -32.39 -44.64 -0.13
N VAL A 590 -32.94 -44.04 0.93
CA VAL A 590 -33.29 -42.63 0.98
C VAL A 590 -31.98 -41.85 1.04
N HIS A 591 -31.41 -41.55 -0.13
CA HIS A 591 -30.31 -40.61 -0.24
C HIS A 591 -30.88 -39.23 0.12
N TYR A 592 -30.20 -38.47 0.97
CA TYR A 592 -30.66 -37.12 1.28
C TYR A 592 -30.40 -36.23 0.08
N HIS A 593 -31.45 -35.58 -0.42
CA HIS A 593 -31.35 -34.68 -1.57
C HIS A 593 -30.79 -33.33 -1.11
N VAL A 594 -29.83 -32.77 -1.85
CA VAL A 594 -29.26 -31.43 -1.61
C VAL A 594 -29.18 -30.66 -2.91
N CYS A 595 -29.29 -29.33 -2.82
CA CYS A 595 -29.24 -28.46 -3.98
C CYS A 595 -28.14 -27.40 -3.79
N LYS A 596 -27.49 -26.98 -4.88
CA LYS A 596 -26.63 -25.79 -4.93
C LYS A 596 -27.37 -24.69 -5.68
N LEU A 597 -27.38 -23.49 -5.12
CA LEU A 597 -27.93 -22.30 -5.76
C LEU A 597 -26.80 -21.48 -6.37
N PHE A 598 -26.96 -21.10 -7.62
CA PHE A 598 -26.15 -20.13 -8.33
C PHE A 598 -27.05 -19.00 -8.83
N VAL A 599 -26.58 -17.77 -8.73
CA VAL A 599 -27.25 -16.56 -9.25
C VAL A 599 -26.25 -15.83 -10.14
N ASP A 600 -26.64 -15.56 -11.38
CA ASP A 600 -25.80 -14.95 -12.42
C ASP A 600 -24.45 -15.67 -12.61
N GLY A 601 -24.48 -17.00 -12.50
CA GLY A 601 -23.30 -17.85 -12.61
C GLY A 601 -22.39 -17.88 -11.37
N LYS A 602 -22.71 -17.15 -10.30
CA LYS A 602 -21.99 -17.17 -9.01
C LYS A 602 -22.67 -18.11 -8.03
N PHE A 603 -21.90 -18.95 -7.36
CA PHE A 603 -22.42 -19.83 -6.32
C PHE A 603 -22.86 -19.00 -5.10
N ILE A 604 -24.08 -19.25 -4.60
CA ILE A 604 -24.63 -18.58 -3.43
C ILE A 604 -24.53 -19.47 -2.20
N LYS A 605 -25.21 -20.64 -2.22
CA LYS A 605 -25.24 -21.55 -1.07
C LYS A 605 -25.70 -22.96 -1.44
N ILE A 606 -25.60 -23.88 -0.47
CA ILE A 606 -26.15 -25.25 -0.56
C ILE A 606 -27.35 -25.35 0.38
N SER A 607 -28.41 -26.05 -0.04
CA SER A 607 -29.56 -26.33 0.82
C SER A 607 -29.21 -27.33 1.92
N SER A 608 -29.94 -27.29 3.03
CA SER A 608 -29.94 -28.42 3.96
C SER A 608 -30.45 -29.69 3.25
N PRO A 609 -30.05 -30.89 3.73
CA PRO A 609 -30.55 -32.13 3.17
C PRO A 609 -32.07 -32.24 3.34
N VAL A 610 -32.78 -32.57 2.27
CA VAL A 610 -34.24 -32.74 2.26
C VAL A 610 -34.56 -34.05 2.98
N LYS A 611 -35.21 -33.93 4.14
CA LYS A 611 -35.54 -35.08 5.00
C LYS A 611 -37.00 -35.52 4.92
N LYS A 612 -37.89 -34.64 4.47
CA LYS A 612 -39.34 -34.90 4.42
C LYS A 612 -39.79 -35.25 3.00
N LEU A 613 -40.72 -36.19 2.92
CA LEU A 613 -41.35 -36.66 1.69
C LEU A 613 -42.76 -36.06 1.56
N ASP A 614 -43.20 -35.86 0.32
CA ASP A 614 -44.54 -35.38 -0.06
C ASP A 614 -44.94 -33.98 0.47
N GLU A 615 -44.00 -33.22 1.03
CA GLU A 615 -44.17 -31.83 1.49
C GLU A 615 -43.35 -30.84 0.63
N TRP A 616 -43.86 -29.62 0.42
CA TRP A 616 -43.08 -28.51 -0.13
C TRP A 616 -42.15 -27.94 0.94
N ILE A 617 -40.87 -27.78 0.62
CA ILE A 617 -39.85 -27.28 1.54
C ILE A 617 -39.08 -26.15 0.86
N THR A 618 -38.96 -25.01 1.54
CA THR A 618 -38.10 -23.91 1.11
C THR A 618 -36.63 -24.31 1.27
N LEU A 619 -35.91 -24.41 0.15
CA LEU A 619 -34.48 -24.73 0.10
C LEU A 619 -33.61 -23.48 0.25
N PHE A 620 -34.06 -22.37 -0.33
CA PHE A 620 -33.33 -21.10 -0.37
C PHE A 620 -34.30 -19.94 -0.17
N SER A 621 -33.85 -18.89 0.51
CA SER A 621 -34.59 -17.65 0.77
C SER A 621 -33.56 -16.53 0.77
N GLU A 622 -33.30 -15.94 -0.40
CA GLU A 622 -32.16 -15.06 -0.63
C GLU A 622 -32.61 -13.65 -1.05
N PRO A 623 -32.16 -12.58 -0.37
CA PRO A 623 -32.38 -11.23 -0.86
C PRO A 623 -31.49 -10.99 -2.09
N LEU A 624 -32.12 -10.62 -3.21
CA LEU A 624 -31.44 -10.27 -4.45
C LEU A 624 -31.70 -8.80 -4.79
N GLN A 625 -30.81 -8.23 -5.60
CA GLN A 625 -31.01 -6.87 -6.11
C GLN A 625 -32.23 -6.83 -7.04
N VAL A 626 -32.88 -5.68 -7.12
CA VAL A 626 -33.99 -5.50 -8.08
C VAL A 626 -33.42 -5.55 -9.50
N GLY A 627 -33.95 -6.44 -10.34
CA GLY A 627 -33.43 -6.67 -11.69
C GLY A 627 -33.67 -8.08 -12.22
N GLU A 628 -33.19 -8.36 -13.43
CA GLU A 628 -33.22 -9.69 -14.03
C GLU A 628 -32.03 -10.53 -13.54
N HIS A 629 -32.29 -11.78 -13.18
CA HIS A 629 -31.30 -12.72 -12.67
C HIS A 629 -31.42 -14.11 -13.32
N ASP A 630 -30.27 -14.72 -13.59
CA ASP A 630 -30.13 -16.11 -14.02
C ASP A 630 -29.94 -17.02 -12.80
N ILE A 631 -30.94 -17.84 -12.49
CA ILE A 631 -30.90 -18.77 -11.36
C ILE A 631 -30.61 -20.19 -11.86
N ASP A 632 -29.49 -20.73 -11.40
CA ASP A 632 -29.01 -22.08 -11.71
C ASP A 632 -29.12 -22.94 -10.43
N ILE A 633 -29.89 -24.03 -10.48
CA ILE A 633 -30.04 -24.94 -9.35
C ILE A 633 -29.44 -26.30 -9.72
N LEU A 634 -28.46 -26.74 -8.94
CA LEU A 634 -27.73 -27.99 -9.15
C LEU A 634 -28.14 -29.02 -8.11
N HIS A 635 -28.78 -30.11 -8.54
CA HIS A 635 -29.29 -31.14 -7.65
C HIS A 635 -28.26 -32.27 -7.43
N GLY A 636 -28.09 -32.72 -6.19
CA GLY A 636 -27.17 -33.80 -5.79
C GLY A 636 -27.73 -34.70 -4.68
N TYR A 637 -26.96 -35.72 -4.31
CA TYR A 637 -27.32 -36.75 -3.32
C TYR A 637 -26.24 -36.87 -2.24
N VAL A 638 -26.65 -37.08 -1.00
CA VAL A 638 -25.77 -37.29 0.17
C VAL A 638 -26.18 -38.56 0.90
N THR A 639 -25.21 -39.36 1.36
CA THR A 639 -25.49 -40.57 2.16
C THR A 639 -25.89 -40.22 3.60
N GLN A 640 -26.33 -41.22 4.39
CA GLN A 640 -26.65 -41.00 5.80
C GLN A 640 -25.49 -40.52 6.67
N GLU A 641 -24.26 -40.78 6.21
CA GLU A 641 -23.01 -40.45 6.89
C GLU A 641 -22.40 -39.12 6.38
N GLY A 642 -23.10 -38.42 5.48
CA GLY A 642 -22.64 -37.13 4.93
C GLY A 642 -21.66 -37.25 3.75
N ASP A 643 -21.30 -38.46 3.35
CA ASP A 643 -20.42 -38.70 2.22
C ASP A 643 -21.11 -38.35 0.89
N TRP A 644 -20.43 -37.51 0.12
CA TRP A 644 -20.85 -37.07 -1.20
C TRP A 644 -20.58 -38.19 -2.22
N LYS A 645 -21.65 -38.72 -2.84
CA LYS A 645 -21.50 -39.68 -3.95
C LYS A 645 -21.83 -39.00 -5.28
N ASP A 646 -20.83 -39.02 -6.15
CA ASP A 646 -20.75 -38.42 -7.48
C ASP A 646 -22.04 -38.36 -8.32
N LYS A 647 -22.53 -37.14 -8.53
CA LYS A 647 -22.52 -36.33 -9.78
C LYS A 647 -23.69 -35.36 -9.72
N PHE A 648 -23.38 -34.08 -9.52
CA PHE A 648 -24.37 -33.03 -9.73
C PHE A 648 -24.71 -32.96 -11.22
N HIS A 649 -25.86 -33.51 -11.61
CA HIS A 649 -26.38 -33.25 -12.94
C HIS A 649 -27.00 -31.84 -12.92
N LYS A 650 -26.66 -31.01 -13.91
CA LYS A 650 -27.40 -29.77 -14.19
C LYS A 650 -28.85 -30.14 -14.49
N GLN A 651 -29.73 -29.93 -13.52
CA GLN A 651 -31.18 -30.11 -13.62
C GLN A 651 -31.78 -29.18 -12.55
N PRO A 652 -32.55 -28.12 -12.88
CA PRO A 652 -33.23 -27.80 -14.16
C PRO A 652 -32.50 -26.75 -15.02
N ARG A 653 -33.04 -26.46 -16.23
CA ARG A 653 -32.64 -25.33 -17.07
C ARG A 653 -32.68 -24.02 -16.26
N LYS A 654 -31.65 -23.19 -16.41
CA LYS A 654 -31.58 -21.80 -15.93
C LYS A 654 -32.97 -21.17 -15.84
N PHE A 655 -33.34 -20.70 -14.65
CA PHE A 655 -34.53 -19.89 -14.46
C PHE A 655 -34.16 -18.44 -14.68
N HIS A 656 -34.82 -17.78 -15.62
CA HIS A 656 -34.72 -16.33 -15.76
C HIS A 656 -35.85 -15.73 -14.94
N VAL A 657 -35.51 -14.96 -13.90
CA VAL A 657 -36.48 -14.34 -13.00
C VAL A 657 -36.22 -12.85 -12.89
N THR A 658 -37.28 -12.07 -12.71
CA THR A 658 -37.19 -10.63 -12.44
C THR A 658 -37.54 -10.40 -10.97
N ILE A 659 -36.60 -9.86 -10.20
CA ILE A 659 -36.78 -9.54 -8.79
C ILE A 659 -37.29 -8.10 -8.69
N ALA A 660 -38.50 -7.93 -8.17
CA ALA A 660 -39.11 -6.63 -7.90
C ALA A 660 -38.83 -6.17 -6.46
N SER A 661 -38.91 -4.86 -6.21
CA SER A 661 -38.58 -4.29 -4.89
C SER A 661 -39.58 -4.76 -3.85
N SER A 662 -39.09 -5.34 -2.76
CA SER A 662 -39.92 -5.75 -1.62
C SER A 662 -40.99 -6.82 -1.93
N GLU A 663 -40.87 -7.52 -3.05
CA GLU A 663 -41.70 -8.66 -3.43
C GLU A 663 -40.91 -9.97 -3.35
N THR A 664 -41.62 -11.08 -3.13
CA THR A 664 -41.02 -12.42 -3.08
C THR A 664 -41.31 -13.16 -4.38
N THR A 665 -40.25 -13.55 -5.10
CA THR A 665 -40.35 -14.38 -6.30
C THR A 665 -40.15 -15.85 -5.93
N HIS A 666 -41.11 -16.72 -6.27
CA HIS A 666 -41.07 -18.14 -5.93
C HIS A 666 -40.68 -19.03 -7.13
N ILE A 667 -39.67 -19.88 -6.96
CA ILE A 667 -39.33 -20.97 -7.89
C ILE A 667 -39.72 -22.30 -7.25
N LYS A 668 -40.68 -23.02 -7.83
CA LYS A 668 -41.14 -24.32 -7.31
C LYS A 668 -40.83 -25.47 -8.27
N TYR A 669 -40.19 -26.53 -7.80
CA TYR A 669 -39.98 -27.75 -8.59
C TYR A 669 -40.08 -29.05 -7.78
N GLU A 670 -40.53 -30.11 -8.45
CA GLU A 670 -40.85 -31.40 -7.83
C GLU A 670 -40.03 -32.53 -8.47
N TYR A 671 -39.46 -33.42 -7.65
CA TYR A 671 -38.85 -34.67 -8.10
C TYR A 671 -39.77 -35.85 -7.80
N LYS A 672 -40.23 -36.51 -8.87
CA LYS A 672 -41.09 -37.70 -8.80
C LYS A 672 -40.30 -38.97 -8.99
N VAL A 673 -40.30 -39.80 -7.95
CA VAL A 673 -39.74 -41.16 -8.00
C VAL A 673 -40.83 -42.11 -8.50
N ASP A 674 -40.58 -42.79 -9.63
CA ASP A 674 -41.50 -43.76 -10.25
C ASP A 674 -40.84 -45.15 -10.33
N LEU A 675 -41.64 -46.21 -10.51
CA LEU A 675 -41.20 -47.60 -10.61
C LEU A 675 -40.22 -47.83 -11.77
N PHE A 676 -40.40 -47.12 -12.89
CA PHE A 676 -39.65 -47.34 -14.12
C PHE A 676 -38.67 -46.21 -14.46
N SER A 677 -38.99 -44.96 -14.12
CA SER A 677 -38.12 -43.81 -14.38
C SER A 677 -38.48 -42.60 -13.52
N ASP A 678 -37.49 -42.02 -12.85
CA ASP A 678 -37.68 -40.79 -12.09
C ASP A 678 -37.86 -39.59 -13.04
N SER A 679 -38.66 -38.59 -12.66
CA SER A 679 -38.96 -37.41 -13.49
C SER A 679 -39.09 -36.12 -12.69
N TYR A 680 -38.67 -34.99 -13.26
CA TYR A 680 -38.88 -33.66 -12.67
C TYR A 680 -40.15 -33.01 -13.24
N LYS A 681 -40.95 -32.36 -12.38
CA LYS A 681 -42.06 -31.48 -12.80
C LYS A 681 -41.82 -30.06 -12.28
N TYR A 682 -42.05 -29.06 -13.13
CA TYR A 682 -41.73 -27.66 -12.85
C TYR A 682 -43.00 -26.80 -12.79
N TYR A 683 -43.05 -25.85 -11.86
CA TYR A 683 -44.11 -24.85 -11.76
C TYR A 683 -43.44 -23.48 -11.50
N ILE A 684 -43.45 -22.58 -12.48
CA ILE A 684 -43.10 -21.18 -12.23
C ILE A 684 -44.39 -20.52 -11.73
N VAL A 685 -44.39 -20.08 -10.47
CA VAL A 685 -45.50 -19.34 -9.88
C VAL A 685 -44.99 -17.94 -9.61
N GLN A 686 -45.28 -17.02 -10.51
CA GLN A 686 -45.21 -15.58 -10.24
C GLN A 686 -46.57 -15.20 -9.67
N GLU A 687 -46.63 -14.83 -8.39
CA GLU A 687 -47.75 -14.06 -7.84
C GLU A 687 -47.45 -12.57 -7.96
#